data_AF-A0A932CTS5-F1
#
_entry.id   AF-A0A932CTS5-F1
#
_cell.length_a   1.000
_cell.length_b   1.000
_cell.length_c   1.000
_cell.angle_alpha   90.00
_cell.angle_beta   90.00
_cell.angle_gamma   90.00
#
_symmetry.space_group_name_H-M   'P 1'
#
loop_
_entity.id
_entity.type
_entity.pdbx_description
1 polymer ?
#
loop_
_entity_poly.entity_id
_entity_poly.type
_entity_poly.pdbx_seq_one_letter_code
_entity_poly.pdbx_strand_id
1 'polypeptide(L)'
;MRLASIVLLGLAACADCGDGAKPRLDAGGDGGIDAAPDSPARWAGGRVGVVVVDQGGAPVEGATVLTGGSLEWETTGADGSASVEVGDDGVTDRWVIAAKRGWRNSGADLDEYAAPAGPVTIELSGLPDSDNPAYVFAEGGTSESPNTSQCGHCHRTIADQWNQSRHHGALQNPRTRDLYNGSAILAPDEAACQLLGGRWLESRLAGADEGTEERCYVDRGVLPDLNDGCGGPEELPCDHRDIPDEALANLGRCGDCHGAAIPAARPGRVDLNDAVGTTFTEGISCDLCHKIGDVVIGPAPGIDGAIRLLRPGKPSERGPTEYEPITFGPYPDVLNPLMGASYQPQFRTGEVCSGCHEYAQDPLRPDEQDLVDRERWPDGIPVHTTWSEWAASDYSPSAPCPVCHMPPIDEDTAIGNLSDGSLGPGLAAGWLRAPGEIRSHGFLGPDTIGADAASVELSVTEAGGLAEATVTVANLGAGHALPTGEPLRQIAVLLSATLDGDPIAAVGGRAIPDVGGSLQEGTVGADVLIAAPDQLVFAGRSLDGLEGLRVRVVRPTGEWDDYAGPGVGWFTEVSRTPEEKNLPIEDLVEDVAVESGAGDTVTLEQGTNAEPGDRVYLVTGEDEWAGAAGILFAKILVDADGLRGVPHYRAVGVASDNRIAAGAGATSTHLFPAPLAGETLEVTARLVYRRATERVARAYGWPLDDLVLSTVSRRLER
;
A
#
# COMPACT_ATOMS: atom_id res chain seq x y z
N MET A 1 -12.06 32.06 -44.16
CA MET A 1 -13.49 31.66 -44.16
C MET A 1 -13.65 30.63 -43.06
N ARG A 2 -14.44 30.95 -42.00
CA ARG A 2 -14.57 30.28 -40.69
C ARG A 2 -13.27 30.35 -39.84
N LEU A 3 -13.00 31.20 -38.84
CA LEU A 3 -13.77 32.01 -37.85
C LEU A 3 -14.79 31.19 -37.05
N ALA A 4 -14.83 31.16 -35.72
CA ALA A 4 -13.92 31.50 -34.61
C ALA A 4 -14.70 31.22 -33.30
N SER A 5 -14.00 31.30 -32.16
CA SER A 5 -14.52 31.71 -30.84
C SER A 5 -15.08 30.61 -29.92
N ILE A 6 -14.38 30.32 -28.81
CA ILE A 6 -14.48 30.95 -27.47
C ILE A 6 -15.71 30.45 -26.70
N VAL A 7 -15.47 29.80 -25.55
CA VAL A 7 -16.36 29.90 -24.38
C VAL A 7 -15.51 30.14 -23.14
N LEU A 8 -15.51 31.39 -22.72
CA LEU A 8 -15.14 31.83 -21.37
C LEU A 8 -16.42 31.83 -20.51
N LEU A 9 -16.23 31.59 -19.21
CA LEU A 9 -17.23 31.59 -18.15
C LEU A 9 -18.18 32.80 -18.18
N GLY A 10 -19.43 32.54 -17.77
CA GLY A 10 -20.38 33.56 -17.32
C GLY A 10 -21.56 32.95 -16.56
N LEU A 11 -21.64 33.24 -15.26
CA LEU A 11 -22.80 33.01 -14.40
C LEU A 11 -24.08 33.59 -15.02
N ALA A 12 -25.19 32.84 -14.99
CA ALA A 12 -26.51 33.33 -14.55
C ALA A 12 -27.56 32.21 -14.56
N ALA A 13 -28.18 32.04 -13.40
CA ALA A 13 -29.55 31.56 -13.11
C ALA A 13 -30.43 31.05 -14.26
N CYS A 14 -30.95 29.84 -14.08
CA CYS A 14 -32.36 29.53 -14.36
C CYS A 14 -32.92 28.67 -13.22
N ALA A 15 -33.92 29.21 -12.55
CA ALA A 15 -34.87 28.46 -11.76
C ALA A 15 -35.71 27.58 -12.69
N ASP A 16 -35.80 26.29 -12.40
CA ASP A 16 -37.04 25.56 -12.57
C ASP A 16 -37.09 24.47 -11.48
N CYS A 17 -37.92 24.73 -10.47
CA CYS A 17 -38.20 23.81 -9.38
C CYS A 17 -39.16 22.75 -9.89
N GLY A 18 -38.62 21.61 -10.34
CA GLY A 18 -39.38 20.38 -10.51
C GLY A 18 -39.06 19.43 -9.36
N ASP A 19 -39.95 19.35 -8.37
CA ASP A 19 -39.92 18.38 -7.27
C ASP A 19 -39.98 16.94 -7.83
N GLY A 20 -38.81 16.38 -8.12
CA GLY A 20 -38.60 14.95 -8.32
C GLY A 20 -38.28 14.30 -6.98
N ALA A 21 -39.30 13.67 -6.40
CA ALA A 21 -39.29 13.05 -5.08
C ALA A 21 -38.06 12.15 -4.84
N LYS A 22 -37.34 12.44 -3.76
CA LYS A 22 -36.46 11.49 -3.07
C LYS A 22 -37.28 10.25 -2.68
N PRO A 23 -36.75 9.02 -2.77
CA PRO A 23 -37.39 7.89 -2.12
C PRO A 23 -37.34 8.15 -0.61
N ARG A 24 -38.48 8.53 -0.02
CA ARG A 24 -38.70 8.30 1.40
C ARG A 24 -38.74 6.79 1.57
N LEU A 25 -37.99 6.28 2.54
CA LEU A 25 -38.28 4.99 3.11
C LEU A 25 -39.69 5.09 3.72
N ASP A 26 -40.68 4.75 2.91
CA ASP A 26 -42.00 4.43 3.42
C ASP A 26 -41.81 3.24 4.34
N ALA A 27 -42.05 3.48 5.64
CA ALA A 27 -42.32 2.45 6.60
C ALA A 27 -43.38 1.52 5.99
N GLY A 28 -42.95 0.31 5.65
CA GLY A 28 -43.82 -0.73 5.12
C GLY A 28 -44.99 -0.93 6.07
N GLY A 29 -46.18 -0.93 5.47
CA GLY A 29 -47.45 -0.82 6.15
C GLY A 29 -47.73 -1.92 7.18
N ASP A 30 -48.20 -1.47 8.34
CA ASP A 30 -49.40 -1.95 9.02
C ASP A 30 -49.70 -3.46 9.01
N GLY A 31 -48.77 -4.22 9.61
CA GLY A 31 -49.14 -5.25 10.57
C GLY A 31 -49.39 -4.64 11.94
N GLY A 32 -50.45 -3.84 12.08
CA GLY A 32 -50.87 -3.29 13.36
C GLY A 32 -51.19 -4.41 14.35
N ILE A 33 -50.21 -4.74 15.21
CA ILE A 33 -50.52 -5.23 16.54
C ILE A 33 -50.87 -3.97 17.31
N ASP A 34 -52.16 -3.79 17.59
CA ASP A 34 -52.67 -2.72 18.45
C ASP A 34 -51.76 -2.63 19.69
N ALA A 35 -50.97 -1.55 19.78
CA ALA A 35 -50.35 -1.17 21.04
C ALA A 35 -51.52 -0.92 22.00
N ALA A 36 -51.67 -1.81 22.98
CA ALA A 36 -52.69 -1.68 23.99
C ALA A 36 -52.58 -0.26 24.59
N PRO A 37 -53.69 0.48 24.77
CA PRO A 37 -53.67 1.88 25.22
C PRO A 37 -53.19 2.09 26.67
N ASP A 38 -52.54 1.09 27.28
CA ASP A 38 -52.03 1.07 28.65
C ASP A 38 -50.55 0.61 28.73
N SER A 39 -49.77 0.66 27.65
CA SER A 39 -48.33 0.36 27.75
C SER A 39 -47.65 1.38 28.66
N PRO A 40 -46.93 0.94 29.73
CA PRO A 40 -46.24 1.85 30.64
C PRO A 40 -45.22 2.69 29.87
N ALA A 41 -45.08 3.96 30.27
CA ALA A 41 -44.06 4.83 29.71
C ALA A 41 -42.68 4.21 29.97
N ARG A 42 -41.83 4.15 28.93
CA ARG A 42 -40.43 3.74 29.08
C ARG A 42 -39.74 4.65 30.10
N TRP A 43 -38.86 4.08 30.91
CA TRP A 43 -38.04 4.84 31.85
C TRP A 43 -37.24 5.89 31.06
N ALA A 44 -37.22 7.16 31.46
CA ALA A 44 -36.56 8.21 30.67
C ALA A 44 -35.02 8.10 30.61
N GLY A 45 -34.43 7.17 31.37
CA GLY A 45 -32.99 7.07 31.56
C GLY A 45 -32.50 7.77 32.83
N GLY A 46 -31.20 7.72 33.06
CA GLY A 46 -30.51 8.30 34.20
C GLY A 46 -29.16 7.62 34.47
N ARG A 47 -28.46 8.11 35.49
CA ARG A 47 -27.16 7.57 35.89
C ARG A 47 -27.31 6.19 36.54
N VAL A 48 -26.66 5.18 35.96
CA VAL A 48 -26.66 3.79 36.43
C VAL A 48 -25.28 3.45 36.99
N GLY A 49 -25.25 2.92 38.22
CA GLY A 49 -24.03 2.37 38.81
C GLY A 49 -23.73 0.98 38.25
N VAL A 50 -22.46 0.68 38.01
CA VAL A 50 -21.99 -0.58 37.44
C VAL A 50 -20.85 -1.11 38.30
N VAL A 51 -20.81 -2.42 38.51
CA VAL A 51 -19.69 -3.13 39.14
C VAL A 51 -19.21 -4.20 38.17
N VAL A 52 -17.95 -4.11 37.76
CA VAL A 52 -17.33 -5.08 36.85
C VAL A 52 -16.49 -6.06 37.64
N VAL A 53 -16.72 -7.36 37.43
CA VAL A 53 -16.03 -8.45 38.10
C VAL A 53 -15.47 -9.45 37.09
N ASP A 54 -14.48 -10.24 37.51
CA ASP A 54 -14.02 -11.42 36.75
C ASP A 54 -14.89 -12.64 37.04
N GLN A 55 -14.62 -13.76 36.36
CA GLN A 55 -15.30 -15.05 36.56
C GLN A 55 -15.18 -15.62 37.99
N GLY A 56 -14.23 -15.12 38.79
CA GLY A 56 -14.06 -15.46 40.20
C GLY A 56 -14.81 -14.52 41.16
N GLY A 57 -15.46 -13.47 40.63
CA GLY A 57 -16.13 -12.42 41.39
C GLY A 57 -15.21 -11.33 41.94
N ALA A 58 -13.93 -11.30 41.55
CA ALA A 58 -13.01 -10.25 41.97
C ALA A 58 -13.23 -8.98 41.12
N PRO A 59 -13.10 -7.77 41.71
CA PRO A 59 -13.32 -6.52 40.98
C PRO A 59 -12.28 -6.31 39.87
N VAL A 60 -12.74 -5.84 38.71
CA VAL A 60 -11.88 -5.51 37.57
C VAL A 60 -11.70 -4.00 37.50
N GLU A 61 -10.53 -3.52 37.93
CA GLU A 61 -10.11 -2.12 37.79
C GLU A 61 -9.78 -1.76 36.33
N GLY A 62 -10.05 -0.54 35.89
CA GLY A 62 -9.62 -0.07 34.57
C GLY A 62 -10.41 -0.65 33.38
N ALA A 63 -11.60 -1.20 33.62
CA ALA A 63 -12.52 -1.61 32.56
C ALA A 63 -13.30 -0.40 32.03
N THR A 64 -13.46 -0.34 30.71
CA THR A 64 -14.32 0.62 30.02
C THR A 64 -15.77 0.24 30.25
N VAL A 65 -16.60 1.19 30.69
CA VAL A 65 -18.04 0.99 30.90
C VAL A 65 -18.82 2.04 30.11
N LEU A 66 -19.81 1.59 29.32
CA LEU A 66 -20.59 2.46 28.45
C LEU A 66 -22.01 1.93 28.25
N THR A 67 -22.89 2.80 27.76
CA THR A 67 -24.18 2.40 27.18
C THR A 67 -23.97 2.02 25.72
N GLY A 68 -24.66 0.99 25.22
CA GLY A 68 -24.52 0.55 23.83
C GLY A 68 -24.75 1.67 22.81
N GLY A 69 -23.89 1.77 21.79
CA GLY A 69 -23.91 2.84 20.79
C GLY A 69 -23.26 4.15 21.24
N SER A 70 -22.93 4.30 22.52
CA SER A 70 -22.22 5.47 23.04
C SER A 70 -20.76 5.49 22.60
N LEU A 71 -20.24 6.68 22.30
CA LEU A 71 -18.79 6.93 22.24
C LEU A 71 -18.23 7.47 23.55
N GLU A 72 -19.09 7.82 24.50
CA GLU A 72 -18.70 8.22 25.84
C GLU A 72 -18.67 6.99 26.75
N TRP A 73 -17.58 6.86 27.49
CA TRP A 73 -17.38 5.78 28.44
C TRP A 73 -16.76 6.31 29.73
N GLU A 74 -16.92 5.50 30.77
CA GLU A 74 -16.33 5.69 32.08
C GLU A 74 -15.36 4.53 32.34
N THR A 75 -14.49 4.67 33.34
CA THR A 75 -13.51 3.63 33.68
C THR A 75 -13.70 3.18 35.12
N THR A 76 -13.68 1.87 35.36
CA THR A 76 -13.86 1.33 36.70
C THR A 76 -12.69 1.67 37.63
N GLY A 77 -13.02 2.00 38.88
CA GLY A 77 -12.03 2.15 39.95
C GLY A 77 -11.51 0.81 40.48
N ALA A 78 -10.64 0.86 41.50
CA ALA A 78 -10.03 -0.31 42.12
C ALA A 78 -11.04 -1.32 42.72
N ASP A 79 -12.24 -0.87 43.06
CA ASP A 79 -13.35 -1.71 43.53
C ASP A 79 -14.25 -2.23 42.39
N GLY A 80 -13.84 -2.02 41.13
CA GLY A 80 -14.58 -2.43 39.94
C GLY A 80 -15.78 -1.54 39.63
N SER A 81 -15.99 -0.44 40.37
CA SER A 81 -17.17 0.41 40.21
C SER A 81 -16.98 1.51 39.17
N ALA A 82 -18.04 1.76 38.40
CA ALA A 82 -18.19 2.92 37.50
C ALA A 82 -19.66 3.37 37.49
N SER A 83 -19.97 4.47 36.81
CA SER A 83 -21.35 4.90 36.62
C SER A 83 -21.52 5.57 35.26
N VAL A 84 -22.52 5.17 34.48
CA VAL A 84 -22.75 5.68 33.13
C VAL A 84 -24.11 6.33 33.01
N GLU A 85 -24.24 7.29 32.10
CA GLU A 85 -25.55 7.83 31.73
C GLU A 85 -26.24 6.88 30.73
N VAL A 86 -27.46 6.48 31.06
CA VAL A 86 -28.32 5.68 30.19
C VAL A 86 -29.46 6.57 29.71
N GLY A 87 -29.65 6.67 28.41
CA GLY A 87 -30.77 7.39 27.79
C GLY A 87 -31.84 6.47 27.24
N ASP A 88 -32.94 7.07 26.77
CA ASP A 88 -33.95 6.41 25.93
C ASP A 88 -33.89 7.00 24.52
N ASP A 89 -33.49 6.21 23.53
CA ASP A 89 -33.54 6.60 22.12
C ASP A 89 -34.85 6.21 21.43
N GLY A 90 -35.75 5.49 22.14
CA GLY A 90 -37.03 5.03 21.61
C GLY A 90 -36.94 3.84 20.65
N VAL A 91 -35.73 3.33 20.35
CA VAL A 91 -35.50 2.38 19.24
C VAL A 91 -34.66 1.17 19.67
N THR A 92 -33.65 1.33 20.52
CA THR A 92 -32.74 0.23 20.89
C THR A 92 -33.00 -0.31 22.31
N ASP A 93 -32.65 -1.59 22.50
CA ASP A 93 -32.58 -2.21 23.82
C ASP A 93 -31.47 -1.53 24.65
N ARG A 94 -31.68 -1.39 25.95
CA ARG A 94 -30.78 -0.66 26.83
C ARG A 94 -29.74 -1.56 27.44
N TRP A 95 -28.55 -1.52 26.88
CA TRP A 95 -27.43 -2.29 27.37
C TRP A 95 -26.41 -1.42 28.07
N VAL A 96 -25.99 -1.86 29.25
CA VAL A 96 -24.77 -1.37 29.87
C VAL A 96 -23.69 -2.41 29.67
N ILE A 97 -22.53 -1.95 29.22
CA ILE A 97 -21.49 -2.80 28.65
C ILE A 97 -20.19 -2.52 29.39
N ALA A 98 -19.42 -3.58 29.62
CA ALA A 98 -18.05 -3.50 30.07
C ALA A 98 -17.11 -4.18 29.08
N ALA A 99 -15.95 -3.58 28.88
CA ALA A 99 -14.88 -4.13 28.05
C ALA A 99 -13.52 -3.78 28.62
N LYS A 100 -12.54 -4.65 28.43
CA LYS A 100 -11.15 -4.40 28.81
C LYS A 100 -10.23 -5.22 27.92
N ARG A 101 -9.09 -4.64 27.53
CA ARG A 101 -8.05 -5.37 26.81
C ARG A 101 -7.66 -6.64 27.58
N GLY A 102 -7.59 -7.78 26.89
CA GLY A 102 -7.35 -9.09 27.51
C GLY A 102 -8.61 -9.80 28.01
N TRP A 103 -9.79 -9.22 27.79
CA TRP A 103 -11.09 -9.79 28.18
C TRP A 103 -12.06 -9.77 27.00
N ARG A 104 -13.06 -10.66 27.04
CA ARG A 104 -14.22 -10.62 26.16
C ARG A 104 -15.15 -9.51 26.62
N ASN A 105 -15.73 -8.78 25.67
CA ASN A 105 -16.76 -7.79 25.95
C ASN A 105 -17.99 -8.50 26.56
N SER A 106 -18.64 -7.85 27.54
CA SER A 106 -19.81 -8.39 28.22
C SER A 106 -20.74 -7.26 28.61
N GLY A 107 -22.03 -7.56 28.81
CA GLY A 107 -23.00 -6.53 29.15
C GLY A 107 -24.24 -7.10 29.81
N ALA A 108 -25.07 -6.18 30.29
CA ALA A 108 -26.35 -6.48 30.91
C ALA A 108 -27.44 -5.63 30.25
N ASP A 109 -28.53 -6.29 29.90
CA ASP A 109 -29.78 -5.66 29.51
C ASP A 109 -30.45 -4.99 30.72
N LEU A 110 -31.03 -3.81 30.51
CA LEU A 110 -31.76 -3.04 31.49
C LEU A 110 -33.26 -3.07 31.19
N ASP A 111 -34.07 -3.14 32.25
CA ASP A 111 -35.52 -3.03 32.12
C ASP A 111 -35.89 -1.68 31.45
N GLU A 112 -36.64 -1.76 30.35
CA GLU A 112 -37.06 -0.60 29.58
C GLU A 112 -38.00 0.33 30.35
N TYR A 113 -38.70 -0.19 31.36
CA TYR A 113 -39.77 0.50 32.08
C TYR A 113 -39.37 0.92 33.49
N ALA A 114 -38.22 0.48 34.00
CA ALA A 114 -37.79 0.78 35.35
C ALA A 114 -36.26 0.98 35.47
N ALA A 115 -35.87 1.95 36.30
CA ALA A 115 -34.47 2.11 36.68
C ALA A 115 -34.00 0.90 37.52
N PRO A 116 -32.72 0.49 37.40
CA PRO A 116 -32.15 -0.56 38.24
C PRO A 116 -32.27 -0.23 39.73
N ALA A 117 -32.65 -1.22 40.55
CA ALA A 117 -32.79 -1.03 42.00
C ALA A 117 -31.44 -0.86 42.74
N GLY A 118 -30.32 -1.08 42.06
CA GLY A 118 -28.96 -0.98 42.57
C GLY A 118 -27.93 -1.11 41.45
N PRO A 119 -26.63 -1.20 41.79
CA PRO A 119 -25.58 -1.35 40.78
C PRO A 119 -25.77 -2.62 39.95
N VAL A 120 -25.58 -2.48 38.63
CA VAL A 120 -25.60 -3.60 37.68
C VAL A 120 -24.25 -4.28 37.71
N THR A 121 -24.22 -5.60 37.90
CA THR A 121 -22.97 -6.37 37.89
C THR A 121 -22.72 -6.94 36.51
N ILE A 122 -21.53 -6.70 35.94
CA ILE A 122 -21.11 -7.26 34.65
C ILE A 122 -19.88 -8.14 34.90
N GLU A 123 -19.97 -9.41 34.49
CA GLU A 123 -18.84 -10.34 34.55
C GLU A 123 -18.08 -10.32 33.23
N LEU A 124 -16.76 -10.11 33.29
CA LEU A 124 -15.85 -10.26 32.17
C LEU A 124 -15.17 -11.63 32.20
N SER A 125 -15.03 -12.24 31.02
CA SER A 125 -14.30 -13.49 30.83
C SER A 125 -12.92 -13.21 30.23
N GLY A 126 -11.86 -13.67 30.88
CA GLY A 126 -10.49 -13.48 30.40
C GLY A 126 -10.24 -14.23 29.08
N LEU A 127 -9.35 -13.69 28.26
CA LEU A 127 -8.89 -14.36 27.06
C LEU A 127 -7.90 -15.49 27.39
N PRO A 128 -7.71 -16.47 26.49
CA PRO A 128 -6.70 -17.51 26.68
C PRO A 128 -5.29 -16.93 26.80
N ASP A 129 -4.45 -17.55 27.63
CA ASP A 129 -3.05 -17.14 27.83
C ASP A 129 -2.13 -17.51 26.65
N SER A 130 -2.59 -18.42 25.77
CA SER A 130 -1.82 -18.94 24.63
C SER A 130 -2.64 -18.97 23.34
N ASP A 131 -1.97 -18.72 22.23
CA ASP A 131 -2.51 -18.84 20.87
C ASP A 131 -2.77 -20.32 20.47
N ASN A 132 -3.69 -20.54 19.52
CA ASN A 132 -3.97 -21.84 18.91
C ASN A 132 -3.43 -21.91 17.47
N PRO A 133 -2.25 -22.51 17.23
CA PRO A 133 -1.70 -22.65 15.87
C PRO A 133 -2.44 -23.62 14.96
N ALA A 134 -3.32 -24.46 15.51
CA ALA A 134 -4.15 -25.37 14.72
C ALA A 134 -5.45 -24.72 14.22
N TYR A 135 -5.75 -23.48 14.64
CA TYR A 135 -6.93 -22.77 14.15
C TYR A 135 -6.80 -22.47 12.65
N VAL A 136 -7.82 -22.88 11.90
CA VAL A 136 -7.98 -22.55 10.48
C VAL A 136 -8.78 -21.27 10.38
N PHE A 137 -8.25 -20.29 9.65
CA PHE A 137 -8.92 -19.01 9.45
C PHE A 137 -10.25 -19.20 8.70
N ALA A 138 -11.26 -18.48 9.17
CA ALA A 138 -12.58 -18.47 8.56
C ALA A 138 -12.56 -17.66 7.26
N GLU A 139 -13.39 -18.08 6.32
CA GLU A 139 -13.63 -17.36 5.07
C GLU A 139 -14.38 -16.04 5.33
N GLY A 140 -13.87 -14.95 4.77
CA GLY A 140 -14.50 -13.64 4.83
C GLY A 140 -15.80 -13.60 4.04
N GLY A 141 -15.82 -14.22 2.86
CA GLY A 141 -17.00 -14.32 1.99
C GLY A 141 -17.35 -13.01 1.27
N THR A 142 -18.60 -12.91 0.80
CA THR A 142 -19.10 -11.76 0.03
C THR A 142 -20.40 -11.23 0.65
N SER A 143 -20.94 -10.13 0.12
CA SER A 143 -22.27 -9.64 0.49
C SER A 143 -23.41 -10.64 0.24
N GLU A 144 -23.19 -11.71 -0.51
CA GLU A 144 -24.17 -12.77 -0.78
C GLU A 144 -23.88 -14.07 -0.01
N SER A 145 -23.01 -14.01 0.98
CA SER A 145 -22.64 -15.16 1.80
C SER A 145 -23.87 -15.84 2.43
N PRO A 146 -24.05 -17.17 2.25
CA PRO A 146 -25.31 -17.85 2.53
C PRO A 146 -25.54 -18.16 4.01
N ASN A 147 -24.53 -18.07 4.86
CA ASN A 147 -24.65 -18.42 6.27
C ASN A 147 -23.66 -17.65 7.17
N THR A 148 -23.92 -17.70 8.47
CA THR A 148 -23.22 -16.93 9.52
C THR A 148 -21.79 -17.36 9.83
N SER A 149 -21.26 -18.40 9.17
CA SER A 149 -19.83 -18.75 9.30
C SER A 149 -18.92 -17.83 8.49
N GLN A 150 -19.47 -17.02 7.59
CA GLN A 150 -18.74 -16.07 6.76
C GLN A 150 -19.06 -14.64 7.17
N CYS A 151 -18.03 -13.80 7.30
CA CYS A 151 -18.18 -12.42 7.77
C CYS A 151 -19.14 -11.60 6.90
N GLY A 152 -19.08 -11.78 5.57
CA GLY A 152 -19.89 -11.08 4.59
C GLY A 152 -21.39 -11.32 4.70
N HIS A 153 -21.81 -12.37 5.41
CA HIS A 153 -23.23 -12.61 5.68
C HIS A 153 -23.85 -11.48 6.49
N CYS A 154 -23.15 -10.97 7.50
CA CYS A 154 -23.60 -9.85 8.34
C CYS A 154 -22.97 -8.51 7.95
N HIS A 155 -21.74 -8.52 7.43
CA HIS A 155 -20.96 -7.33 7.12
C HIS A 155 -20.93 -7.03 5.60
N ARG A 156 -22.10 -7.07 4.94
CA ARG A 156 -22.22 -7.08 3.47
C ARG A 156 -21.43 -5.96 2.78
N THR A 157 -21.67 -4.71 3.14
CA THR A 157 -20.98 -3.54 2.56
C THR A 157 -19.47 -3.56 2.82
N ILE A 158 -19.05 -3.97 4.02
CA ILE A 158 -17.64 -4.08 4.39
C ILE A 158 -16.97 -5.19 3.58
N ALA A 159 -17.64 -6.32 3.38
CA ALA A 159 -17.14 -7.42 2.57
C ALA A 159 -16.98 -6.99 1.10
N ASP A 160 -17.93 -6.26 0.53
CA ASP A 160 -17.81 -5.74 -0.84
C ASP A 160 -16.63 -4.78 -1.00
N GLN A 161 -16.40 -3.92 0.00
CA GLN A 161 -15.25 -3.00 0.03
C GLN A 161 -13.93 -3.78 0.10
N TRP A 162 -13.82 -4.74 1.02
CA TRP A 162 -12.61 -5.53 1.21
C TRP A 162 -12.29 -6.41 0.00
N ASN A 163 -13.28 -7.04 -0.62
CA ASN A 163 -13.10 -7.87 -1.83
C ASN A 163 -12.51 -7.08 -3.02
N GLN A 164 -12.68 -5.75 -3.03
CA GLN A 164 -12.09 -4.84 -4.04
C GLN A 164 -10.73 -4.27 -3.63
N SER A 165 -10.32 -4.48 -2.38
CA SER A 165 -9.06 -3.96 -1.86
C SER A 165 -7.86 -4.75 -2.37
N ARG A 166 -6.66 -4.16 -2.24
CA ARG A 166 -5.39 -4.85 -2.54
C ARG A 166 -4.93 -5.81 -1.43
N HIS A 167 -5.58 -5.79 -0.27
CA HIS A 167 -5.35 -6.75 0.81
C HIS A 167 -5.99 -8.11 0.48
N HIS A 168 -7.19 -8.06 -0.10
CA HIS A 168 -7.80 -9.21 -0.75
C HIS A 168 -6.95 -9.66 -1.96
N GLY A 169 -6.70 -10.96 -2.11
CA GLY A 169 -5.91 -11.50 -3.22
C GLY A 169 -4.43 -11.15 -3.16
N ALA A 170 -3.89 -10.74 -2.00
CA ALA A 170 -2.47 -10.40 -1.85
C ALA A 170 -1.52 -11.54 -2.26
N LEU A 171 -1.96 -12.80 -2.13
CA LEU A 171 -1.24 -14.00 -2.55
C LEU A 171 -1.49 -14.39 -4.02
N GLN A 172 -2.51 -13.82 -4.66
CA GLN A 172 -2.78 -14.01 -6.09
C GLN A 172 -2.02 -13.00 -6.96
N ASN A 173 -1.46 -11.94 -6.34
CA ASN A 173 -0.76 -10.89 -7.07
C ASN A 173 0.43 -11.48 -7.86
N PRO A 174 0.45 -11.35 -9.20
CA PRO A 174 1.52 -11.91 -10.02
C PRO A 174 2.91 -11.42 -9.60
N ARG A 175 3.05 -10.14 -9.23
CA ARG A 175 4.35 -9.56 -8.87
C ARG A 175 4.90 -10.14 -7.56
N THR A 176 4.05 -10.34 -6.56
CA THR A 176 4.43 -11.01 -5.31
C THR A 176 4.94 -12.42 -5.58
N ARG A 177 4.22 -13.18 -6.41
CA ARG A 177 4.55 -14.56 -6.73
C ARG A 177 5.77 -14.69 -7.62
N ASP A 178 5.90 -13.82 -8.61
CA ASP A 178 7.04 -13.75 -9.53
C ASP A 178 8.33 -13.43 -8.78
N LEU A 179 8.32 -12.43 -7.88
CA LEU A 179 9.47 -12.16 -7.01
C LEU A 179 9.79 -13.33 -6.10
N TYR A 180 8.78 -14.00 -5.55
CA TYR A 180 8.97 -15.08 -4.60
C TYR A 180 9.52 -16.36 -5.26
N ASN A 181 8.86 -16.85 -6.32
CA ASN A 181 9.21 -18.10 -6.99
C ASN A 181 10.28 -17.95 -8.07
N GLY A 182 10.58 -16.72 -8.49
CA GLY A 182 11.34 -16.47 -9.73
C GLY A 182 10.57 -16.85 -10.98
N SER A 183 9.24 -16.72 -10.94
CA SER A 183 8.39 -16.94 -12.10
C SER A 183 8.15 -15.65 -12.88
N ALA A 184 7.61 -15.77 -14.09
CA ALA A 184 7.04 -14.67 -14.87
C ALA A 184 5.63 -15.07 -15.33
N ILE A 185 4.66 -15.06 -14.41
CA ILE A 185 3.31 -15.61 -14.60
C ILE A 185 2.55 -14.92 -15.73
N LEU A 186 2.90 -13.67 -16.07
CA LEU A 186 2.28 -12.93 -17.17
C LEU A 186 2.79 -13.35 -18.56
N ALA A 187 3.84 -14.15 -18.67
CA ALA A 187 4.25 -14.76 -19.93
C ALA A 187 3.26 -15.89 -20.29
N PRO A 188 2.44 -15.73 -21.36
CA PRO A 188 1.32 -16.63 -21.62
C PRO A 188 1.72 -18.00 -22.20
N ASP A 189 2.93 -18.11 -22.75
CA ASP A 189 3.42 -19.30 -23.42
C ASP A 189 4.96 -19.39 -23.43
N GLU A 190 5.48 -20.52 -23.92
CA GLU A 190 6.92 -20.78 -24.02
C GLU A 190 7.65 -19.75 -24.88
N ALA A 191 7.04 -19.26 -25.97
CA ALA A 191 7.68 -18.29 -26.85
C ALA A 191 7.88 -16.94 -26.14
N ALA A 192 6.85 -16.46 -25.43
CA ALA A 192 6.96 -15.28 -24.59
C ALA A 192 7.98 -15.47 -23.47
N CYS A 193 8.04 -16.66 -22.87
CA CYS A 193 9.04 -16.98 -21.86
C CYS A 193 10.47 -16.92 -22.39
N GLN A 194 10.71 -17.47 -23.59
CA GLN A 194 12.03 -17.42 -24.24
C GLN A 194 12.46 -15.98 -24.55
N LEU A 195 11.53 -15.08 -24.88
CA LEU A 195 11.83 -13.64 -25.07
C LEU A 195 12.29 -12.95 -23.78
N LEU A 196 11.85 -13.44 -22.61
CA LEU A 196 12.35 -12.99 -21.30
C LEU A 196 13.67 -13.65 -20.90
N GLY A 197 14.19 -14.57 -21.72
CA GLY A 197 15.32 -15.43 -21.38
C GLY A 197 14.97 -16.49 -20.32
N GLY A 198 13.68 -16.77 -20.13
CA GLY A 198 13.20 -17.74 -19.15
C GLY A 198 13.06 -19.17 -19.70
N ARG A 199 12.68 -20.08 -18.81
CA ARG A 199 12.41 -21.49 -19.09
C ARG A 199 10.95 -21.82 -18.81
N TRP A 200 10.31 -22.52 -19.75
CA TRP A 200 8.94 -23.00 -19.60
C TRP A 200 8.96 -24.36 -18.91
N LEU A 201 8.51 -24.42 -17.66
CA LEU A 201 8.66 -25.60 -16.80
C LEU A 201 7.33 -25.95 -16.12
N GLU A 202 7.13 -27.24 -15.85
CA GLU A 202 6.05 -27.73 -15.00
C GLU A 202 6.28 -27.27 -13.55
N SER A 203 5.21 -26.94 -12.85
CA SER A 203 5.20 -26.44 -11.48
C SER A 203 3.95 -26.88 -10.74
N ARG A 204 3.87 -26.60 -9.43
CA ARG A 204 2.60 -26.79 -8.70
C ARG A 204 1.52 -25.85 -9.23
N LEU A 205 0.29 -26.36 -9.31
CA LEU A 205 -0.88 -25.53 -9.54
C LEU A 205 -1.09 -24.57 -8.36
N ALA A 206 -1.04 -23.27 -8.67
CA ALA A 206 -1.30 -22.16 -7.77
C ALA A 206 -2.58 -22.32 -6.95
N GLY A 207 -2.49 -22.16 -5.63
CA GLY A 207 -3.69 -22.11 -4.79
C GLY A 207 -4.44 -23.44 -4.66
N ALA A 208 -3.88 -24.54 -5.18
CA ALA A 208 -4.52 -25.85 -5.18
C ALA A 208 -3.70 -26.88 -4.39
N ASP A 209 -4.41 -27.75 -3.67
CA ASP A 209 -3.81 -28.86 -2.92
C ASP A 209 -3.12 -29.87 -3.85
N GLU A 210 -3.66 -30.09 -5.04
CA GLU A 210 -3.14 -31.02 -6.06
C GLU A 210 -3.10 -30.38 -7.45
N GLY A 211 -2.35 -30.99 -8.37
CA GLY A 211 -2.24 -30.57 -9.76
C GLY A 211 -0.97 -29.81 -10.09
N THR A 212 -0.66 -29.76 -11.38
CA THR A 212 0.48 -29.06 -11.96
C THR A 212 0.03 -28.08 -13.04
N GLU A 213 0.85 -27.07 -13.28
CA GLU A 213 0.70 -26.12 -14.39
C GLU A 213 2.07 -25.80 -14.97
N GLU A 214 2.13 -25.56 -16.28
CA GLU A 214 3.33 -25.02 -16.90
C GLU A 214 3.36 -23.50 -16.74
N ARG A 215 4.53 -22.95 -16.42
CA ARG A 215 4.74 -21.50 -16.33
C ARG A 215 6.17 -21.12 -16.70
N CYS A 216 6.36 -19.84 -16.95
CA CYS A 216 7.68 -19.27 -17.19
C CYS A 216 8.43 -19.05 -15.87
N TYR A 217 9.71 -19.44 -15.86
CA TYR A 217 10.68 -19.11 -14.81
C TYR A 217 11.81 -18.28 -15.38
N VAL A 218 12.12 -17.19 -14.69
CA VAL A 218 13.26 -16.33 -14.96
C VAL A 218 14.20 -16.51 -13.77
N ASP A 219 15.46 -16.88 -14.01
CA ASP A 219 16.41 -17.34 -12.97
C ASP A 219 16.82 -16.23 -11.96
N ARG A 220 15.83 -15.72 -11.20
CA ARG A 220 15.91 -14.64 -10.21
C ARG A 220 14.66 -14.62 -9.34
N GLY A 221 14.78 -14.84 -8.04
CA GLY A 221 13.65 -14.79 -7.11
C GLY A 221 14.04 -15.18 -5.70
N VAL A 222 13.17 -14.94 -4.72
CA VAL A 222 13.45 -15.25 -3.31
C VAL A 222 13.83 -16.72 -3.13
N LEU A 223 13.03 -17.65 -3.66
CA LEU A 223 13.32 -19.07 -3.53
C LEU A 223 14.61 -19.49 -4.27
N PRO A 224 14.76 -19.26 -5.59
CA PRO A 224 15.95 -19.70 -6.32
C PRO A 224 17.24 -18.95 -5.95
N ASP A 225 17.18 -17.72 -5.45
CA ASP A 225 18.39 -16.96 -5.08
C ASP A 225 18.84 -17.26 -3.64
N LEU A 226 17.96 -17.76 -2.77
CA LEU A 226 18.27 -18.05 -1.35
C LEU A 226 18.48 -19.53 -1.05
N ASN A 227 18.22 -20.42 -2.00
CA ASN A 227 18.29 -21.87 -1.80
C ASN A 227 19.06 -22.55 -2.93
N ASP A 228 19.90 -23.50 -2.56
CA ASP A 228 20.58 -24.40 -3.51
C ASP A 228 19.70 -25.63 -3.80
N GLY A 229 19.81 -26.20 -5.00
CA GLY A 229 19.16 -27.46 -5.36
C GLY A 229 17.75 -27.32 -5.97
N CYS A 230 17.33 -26.09 -6.25
CA CYS A 230 16.15 -25.79 -7.04
C CYS A 230 16.35 -24.50 -7.86
N GLY A 231 15.61 -24.36 -8.94
CA GLY A 231 15.63 -23.14 -9.76
C GLY A 231 16.86 -22.98 -10.66
N GLY A 232 17.90 -23.80 -10.53
CA GLY A 232 19.03 -23.83 -11.47
C GLY A 232 18.67 -24.38 -12.88
N PRO A 233 19.58 -24.25 -13.88
CA PRO A 233 19.31 -24.60 -15.28
C PRO A 233 18.84 -26.03 -15.53
N GLU A 234 19.33 -27.01 -14.75
CA GLU A 234 18.97 -28.42 -14.83
C GLU A 234 18.11 -28.89 -13.63
N GLU A 235 17.69 -27.96 -12.78
CA GLU A 235 16.94 -28.24 -11.56
C GLU A 235 15.45 -27.97 -11.75
N LEU A 236 14.63 -28.62 -10.93
CA LEU A 236 13.20 -28.33 -10.85
C LEU A 236 12.98 -26.92 -10.30
N PRO A 237 11.89 -26.23 -10.68
CA PRO A 237 11.50 -25.00 -10.02
C PRO A 237 11.33 -25.17 -8.52
N CYS A 238 11.64 -24.14 -7.74
CA CYS A 238 11.59 -24.21 -6.27
C CYS A 238 10.18 -24.41 -5.70
N ASP A 239 9.13 -24.12 -6.47
CA ASP A 239 7.73 -24.41 -6.11
C ASP A 239 7.21 -25.72 -6.73
N HIS A 240 8.07 -26.56 -7.33
CA HIS A 240 7.67 -27.87 -7.84
C HIS A 240 7.38 -28.85 -6.69
N ARG A 241 6.35 -29.70 -6.85
CA ARG A 241 5.87 -30.61 -5.77
C ARG A 241 6.87 -31.67 -5.33
N ASP A 242 7.80 -32.03 -6.23
CA ASP A 242 8.85 -33.02 -5.95
C ASP A 242 10.09 -32.39 -5.28
N ILE A 243 10.11 -31.07 -5.04
CA ILE A 243 11.15 -30.44 -4.24
C ILE A 243 11.00 -30.89 -2.77
N PRO A 244 12.04 -31.45 -2.15
CA PRO A 244 11.99 -31.78 -0.73
C PRO A 244 11.94 -30.49 0.12
N ASP A 245 11.12 -30.46 1.17
CA ASP A 245 11.02 -29.33 2.12
C ASP A 245 12.41 -28.87 2.63
N GLU A 246 13.33 -29.81 2.80
CA GLU A 246 14.71 -29.57 3.26
C GLU A 246 15.52 -28.67 2.31
N ALA A 247 15.16 -28.65 1.03
CA ALA A 247 15.79 -27.83 0.00
C ALA A 247 15.34 -26.36 0.10
N LEU A 248 14.20 -26.09 0.73
CA LEU A 248 13.65 -24.74 0.91
C LEU A 248 13.93 -24.22 2.34
N ALA A 249 15.22 -24.12 2.67
CA ALA A 249 15.64 -23.70 4.01
C ALA A 249 15.39 -22.21 4.29
N ASN A 250 15.44 -21.37 3.24
CA ASN A 250 15.36 -19.91 3.29
C ASN A 250 14.16 -19.42 2.47
N LEU A 251 13.06 -19.07 3.16
CA LEU A 251 11.81 -18.62 2.55
C LEU A 251 11.70 -17.08 2.49
N GLY A 252 12.78 -16.37 2.81
CA GLY A 252 12.73 -14.93 3.06
C GLY A 252 11.78 -14.57 4.22
N ARG A 253 11.13 -13.42 4.13
CA ARG A 253 10.19 -12.90 5.15
C ARG A 253 8.84 -12.43 4.59
N CYS A 254 8.57 -12.74 3.32
CA CYS A 254 7.33 -12.31 2.64
C CYS A 254 6.10 -12.93 3.31
N GLY A 255 6.19 -14.20 3.71
CA GLY A 255 5.10 -14.96 4.31
C GLY A 255 4.68 -14.51 5.71
N ASP A 256 5.56 -13.82 6.44
CA ASP A 256 5.20 -13.31 7.77
C ASP A 256 4.13 -12.22 7.71
N CYS A 257 4.04 -11.52 6.58
CA CYS A 257 2.99 -10.55 6.29
C CYS A 257 1.94 -11.12 5.35
N HIS A 258 2.33 -11.60 4.16
CA HIS A 258 1.41 -12.02 3.10
C HIS A 258 0.74 -13.37 3.36
N GLY A 259 1.45 -14.27 4.05
CA GLY A 259 1.05 -15.66 4.29
C GLY A 259 0.67 -15.94 5.75
N ALA A 260 0.46 -14.91 6.57
CA ALA A 260 0.19 -15.10 8.01
C ALA A 260 -1.09 -15.91 8.31
N ALA A 261 -1.99 -16.02 7.32
CA ALA A 261 -3.20 -16.83 7.40
C ALA A 261 -2.99 -18.31 6.98
N ILE A 262 -1.81 -18.68 6.49
CA ILE A 262 -1.51 -20.05 6.06
C ILE A 262 -1.62 -21.00 7.26
N PRO A 263 -2.35 -22.14 7.14
CA PRO A 263 -2.45 -23.11 8.21
C PRO A 263 -1.07 -23.56 8.71
N ALA A 264 -0.91 -23.60 10.04
CA ALA A 264 0.35 -23.93 10.70
C ALA A 264 1.55 -23.02 10.35
N ALA A 265 1.31 -21.79 9.86
CA ALA A 265 2.33 -20.77 9.64
C ALA A 265 3.24 -20.64 10.87
N ARG A 266 4.55 -20.74 10.64
CA ARG A 266 5.59 -20.57 11.66
C ARG A 266 6.31 -19.25 11.38
N PRO A 267 6.39 -18.34 12.37
CA PRO A 267 7.16 -17.11 12.23
C PRO A 267 8.56 -17.33 11.63
N GLY A 268 8.89 -16.55 10.60
CA GLY A 268 10.14 -16.62 9.84
C GLY A 268 10.27 -17.82 8.90
N ARG A 269 9.24 -18.67 8.78
CA ARG A 269 9.23 -19.91 7.98
C ARG A 269 7.86 -20.17 7.35
N VAL A 270 7.31 -19.17 6.68
CA VAL A 270 6.02 -19.26 6.00
C VAL A 270 6.25 -19.32 4.49
N ASP A 271 5.99 -20.48 3.88
CA ASP A 271 6.04 -20.62 2.42
C ASP A 271 4.74 -20.08 1.80
N LEU A 272 4.84 -19.08 0.92
CA LEU A 272 3.67 -18.54 0.22
C LEU A 272 2.99 -19.58 -0.67
N ASN A 273 3.72 -20.58 -1.13
CA ASN A 273 3.17 -21.62 -1.98
C ASN A 273 2.21 -22.54 -1.21
N ASP A 274 2.31 -22.64 0.11
CA ASP A 274 1.38 -23.43 0.94
C ASP A 274 -0.01 -22.80 1.06
N ALA A 275 -0.20 -21.59 0.55
CA ALA A 275 -1.51 -20.99 0.44
C ALA A 275 -2.36 -21.74 -0.59
N VAL A 276 -3.46 -22.33 -0.11
CA VAL A 276 -4.44 -23.06 -0.91
C VAL A 276 -5.86 -22.57 -0.61
N GLY A 277 -6.78 -22.79 -1.56
CA GLY A 277 -8.19 -22.47 -1.41
C GLY A 277 -8.43 -21.03 -0.95
N THR A 278 -9.22 -20.86 0.10
CA THR A 278 -9.57 -19.55 0.67
C THR A 278 -8.35 -18.73 1.08
N THR A 279 -7.31 -19.36 1.64
CA THR A 279 -6.11 -18.60 2.05
C THR A 279 -5.44 -17.96 0.84
N PHE A 280 -5.34 -18.70 -0.26
CA PHE A 280 -4.77 -18.19 -1.52
C PHE A 280 -5.62 -17.07 -2.13
N THR A 281 -6.95 -17.22 -2.14
CA THR A 281 -7.86 -16.23 -2.73
C THR A 281 -7.96 -14.97 -1.89
N GLU A 282 -8.03 -15.10 -0.56
CA GLU A 282 -8.25 -13.97 0.33
C GLU A 282 -6.93 -13.26 0.69
N GLY A 283 -5.82 -13.98 0.88
CA GLY A 283 -4.56 -13.39 1.33
C GLY A 283 -4.70 -12.79 2.73
N ILE A 284 -4.73 -11.46 2.83
CA ILE A 284 -4.97 -10.76 4.10
C ILE A 284 -6.47 -10.73 4.39
N SER A 285 -6.95 -11.79 5.04
CA SER A 285 -8.37 -12.02 5.30
C SER A 285 -8.95 -11.18 6.45
N CYS A 286 -10.27 -11.05 6.46
CA CYS A 286 -11.03 -10.51 7.59
C CYS A 286 -10.61 -11.19 8.89
N ASP A 287 -10.55 -12.52 8.87
CA ASP A 287 -10.27 -13.31 10.05
C ASP A 287 -8.81 -13.17 10.50
N LEU A 288 -7.85 -13.02 9.59
CA LEU A 288 -6.47 -12.72 9.98
C LEU A 288 -6.38 -11.41 10.77
N CYS A 289 -6.86 -10.30 10.19
CA CYS A 289 -6.83 -8.99 10.83
C CYS A 289 -7.54 -9.02 12.18
N HIS A 290 -8.72 -9.64 12.25
CA HIS A 290 -9.51 -9.70 13.47
C HIS A 290 -9.05 -10.77 14.49
N LYS A 291 -7.91 -11.44 14.25
CA LYS A 291 -7.23 -12.31 15.21
C LYS A 291 -5.91 -11.72 15.72
N ILE A 292 -5.58 -10.49 15.32
CA ILE A 292 -4.47 -9.71 15.87
C ILE A 292 -4.83 -9.26 17.29
N GLY A 293 -4.24 -9.93 18.27
CA GLY A 293 -4.45 -9.64 19.69
C GLY A 293 -3.55 -8.53 20.23
N ASP A 294 -2.41 -8.29 19.58
CA ASP A 294 -1.46 -7.21 19.90
C ASP A 294 -0.55 -6.93 18.71
N VAL A 295 -0.07 -5.68 18.62
CA VAL A 295 1.03 -5.30 17.72
C VAL A 295 2.12 -4.57 18.49
N VAL A 296 3.35 -4.98 18.27
CA VAL A 296 4.57 -4.32 18.74
C VAL A 296 5.17 -3.57 17.57
N ILE A 297 5.31 -2.25 17.72
CA ILE A 297 6.01 -1.42 16.74
C ILE A 297 7.50 -1.75 16.82
N GLY A 298 8.11 -2.09 15.68
CA GLY A 298 9.54 -2.37 15.62
C GLY A 298 9.99 -2.84 14.24
N PRO A 299 11.26 -3.25 14.10
CA PRO A 299 11.84 -3.67 12.83
C PRO A 299 11.41 -5.07 12.38
N ALA A 300 10.76 -5.83 13.27
CA ALA A 300 10.28 -7.18 13.02
C ALA A 300 9.06 -7.18 12.07
N PRO A 301 9.00 -8.04 11.03
CA PRO A 301 7.87 -8.08 10.12
C PRO A 301 6.78 -9.05 10.59
N GLY A 302 5.52 -8.64 10.43
CA GLY A 302 4.36 -9.53 10.49
C GLY A 302 4.34 -10.42 11.71
N ILE A 303 3.98 -11.70 11.55
CA ILE A 303 3.95 -12.66 12.65
C ILE A 303 5.34 -13.04 13.20
N ASP A 304 6.43 -12.61 12.55
CA ASP A 304 7.82 -12.74 13.02
C ASP A 304 8.24 -11.58 13.91
N GLY A 305 7.46 -11.34 14.96
CA GLY A 305 7.82 -10.48 16.10
C GLY A 305 6.99 -9.20 16.25
N ALA A 306 6.32 -8.72 15.20
CA ALA A 306 5.48 -7.53 15.27
C ALA A 306 4.02 -7.83 15.62
N ILE A 307 3.41 -8.81 14.96
CA ILE A 307 2.00 -9.19 15.12
C ILE A 307 1.92 -10.38 16.06
N ARG A 308 1.17 -10.22 17.15
CA ARG A 308 0.78 -11.32 18.04
C ARG A 308 -0.64 -11.75 17.73
N LEU A 309 -0.78 -12.93 17.14
CA LEU A 309 -2.07 -13.57 16.96
C LEU A 309 -2.58 -14.16 18.29
N LEU A 310 -3.89 -14.12 18.49
CA LEU A 310 -4.57 -14.87 19.54
C LEU A 310 -5.84 -15.53 18.98
N ARG A 311 -5.68 -16.78 18.55
CA ARG A 311 -6.70 -17.57 17.88
C ARG A 311 -7.50 -18.45 18.85
N PRO A 312 -8.79 -18.69 18.58
CA PRO A 312 -9.63 -19.58 19.37
C PRO A 312 -9.04 -20.97 19.53
N GLY A 313 -8.95 -21.46 20.78
CA GLY A 313 -8.48 -22.83 21.08
C GLY A 313 -9.35 -23.62 22.05
N LYS A 314 -10.29 -22.96 22.75
CA LYS A 314 -11.23 -23.64 23.64
C LYS A 314 -12.39 -24.19 22.81
N PRO A 315 -12.69 -25.50 22.84
CA PRO A 315 -13.82 -26.07 22.11
C PRO A 315 -15.12 -25.37 22.48
N SER A 316 -15.95 -25.08 21.47
CA SER A 316 -17.26 -24.49 21.71
C SER A 316 -18.19 -25.50 22.38
N GLU A 317 -18.77 -25.14 23.53
CA GLU A 317 -19.79 -25.96 24.19
C GLU A 317 -21.20 -25.73 23.62
N ARG A 318 -21.39 -24.62 22.89
CA ARG A 318 -22.69 -24.15 22.36
C ARG A 318 -22.45 -23.31 21.11
N GLY A 319 -22.79 -23.83 19.94
CA GLY A 319 -22.76 -23.07 18.68
C GLY A 319 -22.31 -23.89 17.48
N PRO A 320 -22.32 -23.30 16.27
CA PRO A 320 -21.89 -23.96 15.04
C PRO A 320 -20.36 -23.95 14.84
N THR A 321 -19.61 -23.18 15.64
CA THR A 321 -18.15 -23.05 15.52
C THR A 321 -17.41 -24.14 16.29
N GLU A 322 -16.24 -24.56 15.80
CA GLU A 322 -15.40 -25.57 16.48
C GLU A 322 -14.89 -25.06 17.84
N TYR A 323 -14.49 -23.79 17.88
CA TYR A 323 -13.95 -23.12 19.07
C TYR A 323 -14.86 -21.99 19.53
N GLU A 324 -14.75 -21.61 20.81
CA GLU A 324 -15.34 -20.37 21.32
C GLU A 324 -14.75 -19.17 20.57
N PRO A 325 -15.56 -18.40 19.83
CA PRO A 325 -15.06 -17.38 18.90
C PRO A 325 -14.28 -16.30 19.64
N ILE A 326 -13.27 -15.70 19.00
CA ILE A 326 -12.53 -14.52 19.50
C ILE A 326 -12.38 -13.58 18.30
N THR A 327 -12.82 -12.34 18.43
CA THR A 327 -12.67 -11.34 17.37
C THR A 327 -12.22 -10.03 17.98
N PHE A 328 -11.08 -9.51 17.55
CA PHE A 328 -10.55 -8.22 18.03
C PHE A 328 -11.10 -7.07 17.22
N GLY A 329 -11.40 -5.94 17.88
CA GLY A 329 -11.82 -4.75 17.17
C GLY A 329 -11.81 -3.51 18.06
N PRO A 330 -12.01 -2.33 17.45
CA PRO A 330 -11.88 -1.03 18.14
C PRO A 330 -13.06 -0.68 19.05
N TYR A 331 -14.10 -1.51 19.09
CA TYR A 331 -15.38 -1.20 19.74
C TYR A 331 -15.61 -2.02 21.01
N PRO A 332 -15.79 -1.37 22.17
CA PRO A 332 -16.05 -2.05 23.43
C PRO A 332 -17.49 -2.57 23.53
N ASP A 333 -18.40 -2.07 22.69
CA ASP A 333 -19.82 -2.40 22.74
C ASP A 333 -20.23 -3.62 21.92
N VAL A 334 -19.35 -4.26 21.15
CA VAL A 334 -19.76 -5.45 20.37
C VAL A 334 -20.03 -6.64 21.32
N LEU A 335 -21.29 -7.07 21.40
CA LEU A 335 -21.74 -8.15 22.29
C LEU A 335 -22.23 -9.42 21.55
N ASN A 336 -22.27 -9.41 20.22
CA ASN A 336 -22.77 -10.55 19.44
C ASN A 336 -21.98 -11.84 19.81
N PRO A 337 -22.64 -12.87 20.36
CA PRO A 337 -21.97 -14.09 20.82
C PRO A 337 -21.22 -14.86 19.72
N LEU A 338 -21.61 -14.71 18.45
CA LEU A 338 -20.92 -15.33 17.31
C LEU A 338 -19.53 -14.72 17.07
N MET A 339 -19.31 -13.49 17.52
CA MET A 339 -18.03 -12.79 17.38
C MET A 339 -17.08 -13.10 18.53
N GLY A 340 -17.62 -13.31 19.75
CA GLY A 340 -16.82 -13.37 20.96
C GLY A 340 -15.88 -12.16 21.10
N ALA A 341 -16.44 -10.98 20.83
CA ALA A 341 -15.66 -9.77 20.57
C ALA A 341 -14.83 -9.36 21.79
N SER A 342 -13.64 -8.84 21.50
CA SER A 342 -12.66 -8.43 22.51
C SER A 342 -12.08 -7.07 22.13
N TYR A 343 -12.17 -6.12 23.05
CA TYR A 343 -11.71 -4.76 22.81
C TYR A 343 -10.19 -4.68 22.57
N GLN A 344 -9.81 -4.14 21.41
CA GLN A 344 -8.43 -3.89 21.02
C GLN A 344 -8.31 -2.46 20.44
N PRO A 345 -7.92 -1.47 21.26
CA PRO A 345 -7.85 -0.07 20.85
C PRO A 345 -6.82 0.22 19.75
N GLN A 346 -5.83 -0.65 19.52
CA GLN A 346 -4.81 -0.44 18.48
C GLN A 346 -5.43 -0.33 17.07
N PHE A 347 -6.62 -0.90 16.83
CA PHE A 347 -7.37 -0.73 15.57
C PHE A 347 -7.85 0.70 15.31
N ARG A 348 -7.90 1.57 16.33
CA ARG A 348 -8.21 3.01 16.15
C ARG A 348 -6.98 3.84 15.80
N THR A 349 -5.80 3.26 15.95
CA THR A 349 -4.51 3.88 15.67
C THR A 349 -3.93 3.28 14.38
N GLY A 350 -2.79 3.78 13.91
CA GLY A 350 -2.07 3.09 12.83
C GLY A 350 -1.11 2.01 13.32
N GLU A 351 -1.06 1.71 14.62
CA GLU A 351 -0.17 0.68 15.18
C GLU A 351 -0.48 -0.70 14.58
N VAL A 352 -1.75 -1.04 14.38
CA VAL A 352 -2.11 -2.32 13.74
C VAL A 352 -1.52 -2.45 12.34
N CYS A 353 -1.39 -1.33 11.62
CA CYS A 353 -0.81 -1.29 10.27
C CYS A 353 0.72 -1.42 10.30
N SER A 354 1.38 -0.93 11.36
CA SER A 354 2.84 -1.01 11.48
C SER A 354 3.31 -2.46 11.50
N GLY A 355 2.46 -3.41 11.90
CA GLY A 355 2.80 -4.83 11.92
C GLY A 355 3.33 -5.39 10.59
N CYS A 356 2.90 -4.82 9.44
CA CYS A 356 3.42 -5.19 8.11
C CYS A 356 4.05 -4.00 7.36
N HIS A 357 3.68 -2.76 7.72
CA HIS A 357 4.14 -1.54 7.02
C HIS A 357 5.32 -0.84 7.70
N GLU A 358 5.95 -1.49 8.67
CA GLU A 358 7.21 -1.13 9.31
C GLU A 358 8.05 -2.39 9.46
N TYR A 359 9.18 -2.49 8.75
CA TYR A 359 10.14 -3.56 8.98
C TYR A 359 11.53 -3.24 8.42
N ALA A 360 12.53 -3.78 9.09
CA ALA A 360 13.91 -3.83 8.64
C ALA A 360 14.35 -5.27 8.43
N GLN A 361 15.33 -5.47 7.55
CA GLN A 361 15.77 -6.80 7.15
C GLN A 361 17.28 -6.78 6.89
N ASP A 362 17.98 -7.75 7.46
CA ASP A 362 19.36 -8.04 7.08
C ASP A 362 19.40 -8.66 5.66
N PRO A 363 20.55 -8.59 4.96
CA PRO A 363 20.72 -9.29 3.69
C PRO A 363 20.29 -10.76 3.85
N LEU A 364 19.38 -11.21 2.99
CA LEU A 364 18.77 -12.53 3.16
C LEU A 364 19.69 -13.67 2.70
N ARG A 365 20.62 -13.37 1.80
CA ARG A 365 21.60 -14.34 1.33
C ARG A 365 22.60 -14.68 2.44
N PRO A 366 22.77 -15.97 2.79
CA PRO A 366 23.65 -16.36 3.89
C PRO A 366 25.11 -15.89 3.74
N ASP A 367 25.61 -15.80 2.51
CA ASP A 367 26.96 -15.32 2.17
C ASP A 367 27.12 -13.79 2.21
N GLU A 368 26.02 -13.05 2.37
CA GLU A 368 25.99 -11.58 2.29
C GLU A 368 25.62 -10.91 3.62
N GLN A 369 25.33 -11.67 4.68
CA GLN A 369 24.84 -11.13 5.96
C GLN A 369 25.79 -10.10 6.61
N ASP A 370 27.09 -10.20 6.34
CA ASP A 370 28.13 -9.30 6.86
C ASP A 370 28.29 -8.01 6.03
N LEU A 371 27.57 -7.87 4.91
CA LEU A 371 27.68 -6.71 4.00
C LEU A 371 26.84 -5.50 4.45
N VAL A 372 25.89 -5.68 5.37
CA VAL A 372 25.09 -4.58 5.90
C VAL A 372 25.95 -3.64 6.74
N ASP A 373 25.86 -2.34 6.45
CA ASP A 373 26.47 -1.30 7.28
C ASP A 373 25.72 -1.19 8.61
N ARG A 374 26.24 -1.86 9.65
CA ARG A 374 25.64 -1.87 10.99
C ARG A 374 25.78 -0.56 11.76
N GLU A 375 26.68 0.33 11.33
CA GLU A 375 26.77 1.67 11.92
C GLU A 375 25.58 2.52 11.45
N ARG A 376 25.22 2.41 10.17
CA ARG A 376 24.04 3.08 9.61
C ARG A 376 22.74 2.34 9.94
N TRP A 377 22.75 1.01 9.91
CA TRP A 377 21.57 0.14 9.98
C TRP A 377 21.71 -0.92 11.08
N PRO A 378 21.64 -0.52 12.37
CA PRO A 378 21.84 -1.44 13.49
C PRO A 378 20.81 -2.60 13.50
N ASP A 379 19.57 -2.31 13.10
CA ASP A 379 18.44 -3.26 13.09
C ASP A 379 18.19 -3.91 11.72
N GLY A 380 19.11 -3.72 10.75
CA GLY A 380 18.98 -4.19 9.38
C GLY A 380 18.52 -3.08 8.41
N ILE A 381 18.52 -3.40 7.11
CA ILE A 381 18.19 -2.46 6.03
C ILE A 381 16.72 -2.05 6.18
N PRO A 382 16.40 -0.74 6.22
CA PRO A 382 15.03 -0.27 6.41
C PRO A 382 14.21 -0.44 5.12
N VAL A 383 13.56 -1.60 4.97
CA VAL A 383 12.79 -1.90 3.76
C VAL A 383 11.48 -1.11 3.77
N HIS A 384 10.61 -1.35 4.74
CA HIS A 384 9.37 -0.59 4.94
C HIS A 384 9.50 0.34 6.14
N THR A 385 9.27 1.63 5.90
CA THR A 385 9.40 2.71 6.90
C THR A 385 8.13 3.57 6.98
N THR A 386 6.98 3.01 6.56
CA THR A 386 5.75 3.79 6.38
C THR A 386 5.25 4.35 7.71
N TRP A 387 5.35 3.54 8.77
CA TRP A 387 4.93 3.95 10.10
C TRP A 387 5.87 5.01 10.66
N SER A 388 7.20 4.81 10.58
CA SER A 388 8.17 5.79 11.07
C SER A 388 8.09 7.12 10.32
N GLU A 389 7.83 7.08 9.00
CA GLU A 389 7.59 8.26 8.17
C GLU A 389 6.37 9.05 8.64
N TRP A 390 5.26 8.35 8.93
CA TRP A 390 4.05 8.96 9.46
C TRP A 390 4.24 9.49 10.88
N ALA A 391 4.88 8.71 11.76
CA ALA A 391 5.10 9.09 13.14
C ALA A 391 5.95 10.36 13.29
N ALA A 392 6.81 10.62 12.32
CA ALA A 392 7.66 11.82 12.27
C ALA A 392 7.01 13.02 11.57
N SER A 393 5.80 12.89 11.01
CA SER A 393 5.09 13.98 10.33
C SER A 393 4.08 14.69 11.23
N ASP A 394 3.62 15.86 10.79
CA ASP A 394 2.58 16.63 11.47
C ASP A 394 1.19 15.94 11.47
N TYR A 395 1.04 14.83 10.72
CA TYR A 395 -0.18 14.02 10.72
C TYR A 395 -0.27 13.10 11.95
N SER A 396 0.85 12.80 12.60
CA SER A 396 0.85 12.01 13.83
C SER A 396 0.66 12.89 15.08
N PRO A 397 -0.18 12.47 16.06
CA PRO A 397 -1.08 11.32 16.05
C PRO A 397 -2.48 11.64 15.50
N SER A 398 -2.71 12.87 15.04
CA SER A 398 -4.03 13.46 14.76
C SER A 398 -4.81 12.78 13.63
N ALA A 399 -4.11 12.23 12.64
CA ALA A 399 -4.64 11.56 11.47
C ALA A 399 -3.94 10.21 11.28
N PRO A 400 -4.33 9.17 12.04
CA PRO A 400 -3.76 7.82 11.89
C PRO A 400 -4.18 7.20 10.56
N CYS A 401 -3.47 6.14 10.14
CA CYS A 401 -3.66 5.46 8.85
C CYS A 401 -5.14 5.20 8.47
N PRO A 402 -6.02 4.72 9.38
CA PRO A 402 -7.42 4.47 9.05
C PRO A 402 -8.21 5.73 8.64
N VAL A 403 -7.75 6.94 8.96
CA VAL A 403 -8.45 8.18 8.53
C VAL A 403 -8.44 8.33 7.02
N CYS A 404 -7.31 8.01 6.36
CA CYS A 404 -7.15 8.16 4.91
C CYS A 404 -7.35 6.84 4.17
N HIS A 405 -6.80 5.74 4.69
CA HIS A 405 -6.81 4.44 4.01
C HIS A 405 -8.08 3.64 4.25
N MET A 406 -8.80 3.92 5.34
CA MET A 406 -10.08 3.31 5.68
C MET A 406 -11.13 4.41 5.87
N PRO A 407 -11.42 5.19 4.82
CA PRO A 407 -12.21 6.42 4.95
C PRO A 407 -13.54 6.18 5.66
N PRO A 408 -14.08 7.21 6.32
CA PRO A 408 -15.36 7.12 6.99
C PRO A 408 -16.47 6.64 6.04
N ILE A 409 -17.43 5.89 6.58
CA ILE A 409 -18.71 5.64 5.91
C ILE A 409 -19.63 6.84 6.16
N ASP A 410 -20.24 7.37 5.09
CA ASP A 410 -20.92 8.66 5.06
C ASP A 410 -22.42 8.59 5.39
N GLU A 411 -22.87 7.47 5.94
CA GLU A 411 -24.27 7.23 6.31
C GLU A 411 -24.39 6.64 7.72
N ASP A 412 -25.54 6.86 8.35
CA ASP A 412 -25.89 6.21 9.61
C ASP A 412 -25.98 4.71 9.38
N THR A 413 -25.17 3.92 10.08
CA THR A 413 -25.13 2.48 9.88
C THR A 413 -24.72 1.73 11.14
N ALA A 414 -25.08 0.45 11.20
CA ALA A 414 -24.64 -0.47 12.24
C ALA A 414 -23.51 -1.36 11.68
N ILE A 415 -22.64 -1.85 12.56
CA ILE A 415 -21.46 -2.64 12.16
C ILE A 415 -21.89 -3.90 11.37
N GLY A 416 -22.96 -4.56 11.79
CA GLY A 416 -23.68 -5.58 11.01
C GLY A 416 -24.64 -4.90 10.03
N ASN A 417 -24.11 -4.44 8.90
CA ASN A 417 -24.89 -3.82 7.83
C ASN A 417 -25.63 -4.88 7.00
N LEU A 418 -26.65 -5.51 7.61
CA LEU A 418 -27.58 -6.40 6.93
C LEU A 418 -28.58 -5.55 6.12
N SER A 419 -28.31 -5.42 4.83
CA SER A 419 -29.10 -4.59 3.90
C SER A 419 -30.54 -5.05 3.64
N ASP A 420 -30.98 -6.16 4.23
CA ASP A 420 -32.37 -6.64 4.13
C ASP A 420 -33.30 -6.10 5.24
N GLY A 421 -32.76 -5.33 6.18
CA GLY A 421 -33.51 -4.77 7.31
C GLY A 421 -34.05 -5.82 8.27
N SER A 422 -33.56 -7.07 8.21
CA SER A 422 -34.05 -8.19 9.00
C SER A 422 -33.74 -8.09 10.49
N LEU A 423 -32.73 -7.30 10.88
CA LEU A 423 -32.34 -7.06 12.26
C LEU A 423 -32.28 -5.55 12.55
N GLY A 424 -32.97 -5.14 13.62
CA GLY A 424 -32.84 -3.79 14.16
C GLY A 424 -31.48 -3.58 14.85
N PRO A 425 -31.06 -2.32 15.07
CA PRO A 425 -29.84 -2.01 15.80
C PRO A 425 -29.86 -2.58 17.22
N GLY A 426 -28.71 -3.04 17.70
CA GLY A 426 -28.55 -3.61 19.05
C GLY A 426 -27.59 -4.80 19.07
N LEU A 427 -27.88 -5.79 19.92
CA LEU A 427 -26.98 -6.93 20.19
C LEU A 427 -26.54 -7.70 18.92
N ALA A 428 -27.46 -7.91 17.97
CA ALA A 428 -27.21 -8.76 16.81
C ALA A 428 -26.57 -8.00 15.63
N ALA A 429 -27.14 -6.86 15.24
CA ALA A 429 -26.67 -6.04 14.11
C ALA A 429 -25.60 -5.00 14.51
N GLY A 430 -25.35 -4.79 15.81
CA GLY A 430 -24.62 -3.65 16.32
C GLY A 430 -25.50 -2.42 16.47
N TRP A 431 -25.04 -1.43 17.24
CA TRP A 431 -25.74 -0.17 17.45
C TRP A 431 -25.58 0.75 16.24
N LEU A 432 -26.56 1.64 16.03
CA LEU A 432 -26.45 2.71 15.04
C LEU A 432 -25.31 3.64 15.41
N ARG A 433 -24.56 4.03 14.40
CA ARG A 433 -23.45 4.96 14.52
C ARG A 433 -23.60 6.09 13.54
N ALA A 434 -23.18 7.28 13.96
CA ALA A 434 -23.16 8.45 13.10
C ALA A 434 -22.16 8.26 11.94
N PRO A 435 -22.31 9.03 10.85
CA PRO A 435 -21.35 9.01 9.75
C PRO A 435 -19.96 9.33 10.29
N GLY A 436 -18.94 8.58 9.86
CA GLY A 436 -17.58 8.77 10.35
C GLY A 436 -17.08 7.75 11.37
N GLU A 437 -17.97 7.08 12.09
CA GLU A 437 -17.57 6.11 13.11
C GLU A 437 -17.18 4.77 12.49
N ILE A 438 -17.96 4.26 11.54
CA ILE A 438 -17.62 3.03 10.83
C ILE A 438 -16.66 3.35 9.69
N ARG A 439 -15.64 2.52 9.54
CA ARG A 439 -14.55 2.71 8.59
C ARG A 439 -14.67 1.75 7.42
N SER A 440 -14.47 2.28 6.22
CA SER A 440 -14.43 1.48 5.00
C SER A 440 -13.27 0.50 5.03
N HIS A 441 -13.49 -0.72 4.55
CA HIS A 441 -12.43 -1.72 4.37
C HIS A 441 -11.92 -1.76 2.93
N GLY A 442 -12.00 -0.64 2.21
CA GLY A 442 -11.47 -0.53 0.84
C GLY A 442 -9.94 -0.42 0.76
N PHE A 443 -9.27 -0.01 1.86
CA PHE A 443 -7.82 0.15 1.96
C PHE A 443 -7.22 0.94 0.78
N LEU A 444 -7.60 2.21 0.68
CA LEU A 444 -7.27 3.08 -0.45
C LEU A 444 -5.76 3.19 -0.68
N GLY A 445 -5.34 3.20 -1.94
CA GLY A 445 -3.93 3.22 -2.34
C GLY A 445 -3.67 4.20 -3.49
N PRO A 446 -2.51 4.09 -4.17
CA PRO A 446 -2.14 5.04 -5.23
C PRO A 446 -3.12 5.08 -6.40
N ASP A 447 -3.82 3.98 -6.70
CA ASP A 447 -4.86 3.94 -7.76
C ASP A 447 -6.07 4.84 -7.47
N THR A 448 -6.34 5.12 -6.19
CA THR A 448 -7.56 5.81 -5.74
C THR A 448 -7.28 7.21 -5.25
N ILE A 449 -6.20 7.41 -4.48
CA ILE A 449 -5.88 8.69 -3.82
C ILE A 449 -4.52 9.25 -4.22
N GLY A 450 -3.83 8.63 -5.18
CA GLY A 450 -2.49 9.07 -5.61
C GLY A 450 -2.47 10.48 -6.18
N ALA A 451 -3.51 10.86 -6.94
CA ALA A 451 -3.62 12.21 -7.53
C ALA A 451 -3.79 13.31 -6.47
N ASP A 452 -4.37 12.98 -5.31
CA ASP A 452 -4.58 13.93 -4.20
C ASP A 452 -3.35 14.01 -3.27
N ALA A 453 -2.36 13.12 -3.41
CA ALA A 453 -1.21 13.04 -2.52
C ALA A 453 -0.16 14.14 -2.77
N ALA A 454 -0.04 14.64 -4.01
CA ALA A 454 0.99 15.60 -4.40
C ALA A 454 0.48 16.77 -5.23
N SER A 455 1.09 17.93 -5.04
CA SER A 455 0.90 19.11 -5.89
C SER A 455 2.06 19.28 -6.86
N VAL A 456 1.75 19.69 -8.10
CA VAL A 456 2.74 20.07 -9.12
C VAL A 456 2.49 21.51 -9.53
N GLU A 457 3.53 22.33 -9.48
CA GLU A 457 3.52 23.71 -9.97
C GLU A 457 4.56 23.86 -11.07
N LEU A 458 4.18 24.48 -12.19
CA LEU A 458 5.06 24.75 -13.33
C LEU A 458 5.03 26.24 -13.66
N SER A 459 6.21 26.83 -13.82
CA SER A 459 6.42 28.16 -14.40
C SER A 459 7.37 28.07 -15.60
N VAL A 460 7.16 28.91 -16.60
CA VAL A 460 8.02 28.98 -17.80
C VAL A 460 8.31 30.45 -18.08
N THR A 461 9.59 30.79 -18.18
CA THR A 461 10.05 32.16 -18.42
C THR A 461 11.16 32.19 -19.47
N GLU A 462 11.23 33.25 -20.28
CA GLU A 462 12.35 33.44 -21.21
C GLU A 462 13.56 34.02 -20.47
N ALA A 463 14.71 33.36 -20.57
CA ALA A 463 15.99 33.82 -20.02
C ALA A 463 17.14 33.45 -20.97
N GLY A 464 17.96 34.43 -21.36
CA GLY A 464 19.17 34.17 -22.14
C GLY A 464 18.96 33.58 -23.55
N GLY A 465 17.77 33.73 -24.14
CA GLY A 465 17.41 33.10 -25.42
C GLY A 465 16.92 31.65 -25.31
N LEU A 466 16.72 31.17 -24.08
CA LEU A 466 16.09 29.89 -23.78
C LEU A 466 14.79 30.10 -23.01
N ALA A 467 13.92 29.11 -23.06
CA ALA A 467 12.78 29.01 -22.16
C ALA A 467 13.18 28.16 -20.95
N GLU A 468 13.20 28.80 -19.79
CA GLU A 468 13.48 28.18 -18.50
C GLU A 468 12.15 27.72 -17.88
N ALA A 469 11.99 26.40 -17.74
CA ALA A 469 10.87 25.76 -17.08
C ALA A 469 11.26 25.35 -15.67
N THR A 470 10.65 25.96 -14.65
CA THR A 470 10.85 25.59 -13.25
C THR A 470 9.63 24.82 -12.75
N VAL A 471 9.86 23.60 -12.27
CA VAL A 471 8.83 22.74 -11.71
C VAL A 471 9.06 22.50 -10.22
N THR A 472 8.01 22.63 -9.43
CA THR A 472 8.00 22.32 -8.00
C THR A 472 6.99 21.22 -7.73
N VAL A 473 7.40 20.20 -6.98
CA VAL A 473 6.51 19.15 -6.50
C VAL A 473 6.56 19.08 -4.99
N ALA A 474 5.40 18.96 -4.36
CA ALA A 474 5.29 18.85 -2.92
C ALA A 474 4.30 17.75 -2.50
N ASN A 475 4.64 17.05 -1.44
CA ASN A 475 3.77 16.07 -0.78
C ASN A 475 2.91 16.80 0.26
N LEU A 476 1.71 17.19 -0.15
CA LEU A 476 0.77 17.95 0.67
C LEU A 476 -0.45 17.13 1.09
N GLY A 477 -0.62 15.93 0.54
CA GLY A 477 -1.77 15.05 0.80
C GLY A 477 -1.44 13.79 1.59
N ALA A 478 -0.19 13.30 1.56
CA ALA A 478 0.19 12.08 2.28
C ALA A 478 0.93 12.39 3.59
N GLY A 479 0.51 11.72 4.67
CA GLY A 479 1.14 11.83 6.00
C GLY A 479 2.45 11.05 6.16
N HIS A 480 2.90 10.34 5.14
CA HIS A 480 4.16 9.56 5.07
C HIS A 480 4.95 9.99 3.81
N ALA A 481 6.12 9.37 3.54
CA ALA A 481 6.90 9.70 2.35
C ALA A 481 6.16 9.36 1.05
N LEU A 482 6.52 10.03 -0.04
CA LEU A 482 5.93 9.81 -1.36
C LEU A 482 7.03 9.44 -2.38
N PRO A 483 7.03 8.21 -2.94
CA PRO A 483 6.17 7.06 -2.60
C PRO A 483 6.64 6.26 -1.38
N THR A 484 5.75 5.89 -0.46
CA THR A 484 6.08 4.97 0.66
C THR A 484 5.94 3.48 0.30
N GLY A 485 6.32 2.58 1.23
CA GLY A 485 6.16 1.13 1.13
C GLY A 485 7.30 0.44 0.37
N GLU A 486 6.95 -0.46 -0.55
CA GLU A 486 7.90 -1.24 -1.35
C GLU A 486 8.94 -0.32 -2.05
N PRO A 487 10.25 -0.48 -1.77
CA PRO A 487 11.31 0.38 -2.33
C PRO A 487 11.46 0.35 -3.86
N LEU A 488 10.87 -0.62 -4.56
CA LEU A 488 10.81 -0.58 -6.03
C LEU A 488 9.92 0.54 -6.60
N ARG A 489 9.11 1.20 -5.76
CA ARG A 489 8.22 2.28 -6.19
C ARG A 489 9.01 3.56 -6.50
N GLN A 490 8.61 4.25 -7.56
CA GLN A 490 9.23 5.47 -8.03
C GLN A 490 8.16 6.52 -8.34
N ILE A 491 8.46 7.79 -8.08
CA ILE A 491 7.69 8.90 -8.62
C ILE A 491 8.63 9.79 -9.42
N ALA A 492 8.22 10.13 -10.64
CA ALA A 492 8.98 11.04 -11.50
C ALA A 492 8.13 12.23 -11.90
N VAL A 493 8.77 13.38 -12.08
CA VAL A 493 8.22 14.49 -12.83
C VAL A 493 8.95 14.53 -14.15
N LEU A 494 8.23 14.29 -15.23
CA LEU A 494 8.77 14.27 -16.59
C LEU A 494 8.33 15.53 -17.30
N LEU A 495 9.29 16.26 -17.89
CA LEU A 495 9.01 17.43 -18.69
C LEU A 495 9.08 17.10 -20.18
N SER A 496 8.10 17.59 -20.92
CA SER A 496 8.10 17.59 -22.38
C SER A 496 7.69 18.97 -22.89
N ALA A 497 8.03 19.27 -24.15
CA ALA A 497 7.64 20.52 -24.77
C ALA A 497 7.23 20.33 -26.22
N THR A 498 6.35 21.21 -26.69
CA THR A 498 5.98 21.34 -28.10
C THR A 498 6.15 22.79 -28.55
N LEU A 499 6.62 22.99 -29.78
CA LEU A 499 6.68 24.28 -30.46
C LEU A 499 5.66 24.25 -31.60
N ASP A 500 4.64 25.11 -31.53
CA ASP A 500 3.51 25.12 -32.46
C ASP A 500 2.81 23.75 -32.65
N GLY A 501 2.92 22.88 -31.64
CA GLY A 501 2.37 21.53 -31.62
C GLY A 501 3.37 20.43 -32.01
N ASP A 502 4.56 20.77 -32.51
CA ASP A 502 5.61 19.81 -32.85
C ASP A 502 6.51 19.53 -31.63
N PRO A 503 6.78 18.27 -31.27
CA PRO A 503 7.66 17.95 -30.14
C PRO A 503 9.07 18.52 -30.29
N ILE A 504 9.59 19.12 -29.22
CA ILE A 504 10.99 19.57 -29.14
C ILE A 504 11.69 18.96 -27.93
N ALA A 505 12.98 18.71 -28.06
CA ALA A 505 13.80 18.21 -26.96
C ALA A 505 14.18 19.34 -25.99
N ALA A 506 14.34 18.99 -24.71
CA ALA A 506 15.07 19.84 -23.78
C ALA A 506 16.54 19.93 -24.21
N VAL A 507 17.19 21.04 -23.87
CA VAL A 507 18.58 21.36 -24.22
C VAL A 507 19.46 21.62 -23.00
N GLY A 508 18.92 21.35 -21.80
CA GLY A 508 19.64 21.54 -20.55
C GLY A 508 18.76 21.37 -19.32
N GLY A 509 19.41 21.38 -18.16
CA GLY A 509 18.78 21.18 -16.86
C GLY A 509 18.81 19.73 -16.41
N ARG A 510 18.25 19.48 -15.24
CA ARG A 510 18.42 18.22 -14.52
C ARG A 510 17.85 17.02 -15.27
N ALA A 511 18.63 15.94 -15.33
CA ALA A 511 18.20 14.69 -15.91
C ALA A 511 17.81 13.64 -14.85
N ILE A 512 16.92 12.73 -15.24
CA ILE A 512 16.58 11.53 -14.48
C ILE A 512 17.79 10.56 -14.47
N PRO A 513 18.16 9.96 -13.32
CA PRO A 513 19.30 9.03 -13.22
C PRO A 513 19.03 7.65 -13.85
N ASP A 514 20.05 6.78 -13.90
CA ASP A 514 20.03 5.38 -14.38
C ASP A 514 18.84 4.56 -13.92
N VAL A 515 18.47 4.71 -12.65
CA VAL A 515 17.38 3.96 -12.04
C VAL A 515 16.00 4.28 -12.68
N GLY A 516 15.92 5.31 -13.53
CA GLY A 516 14.78 5.57 -14.42
C GLY A 516 14.62 4.54 -15.55
N GLY A 517 15.60 3.67 -15.77
CA GLY A 517 15.56 2.61 -16.77
C GLY A 517 16.12 3.04 -18.12
N SER A 518 16.80 2.11 -18.80
CA SER A 518 17.34 2.27 -20.15
C SER A 518 17.49 0.90 -20.82
N LEU A 519 17.53 0.86 -22.15
CA LEU A 519 17.84 -0.37 -22.88
C LEU A 519 19.32 -0.74 -22.74
N GLN A 520 20.18 0.27 -22.81
CA GLN A 520 21.62 0.16 -22.65
C GLN A 520 22.16 1.49 -22.11
N GLU A 521 23.18 1.42 -21.29
CA GLU A 521 23.83 2.60 -20.71
C GLU A 521 25.34 2.43 -20.72
N GLY A 522 26.06 3.55 -20.68
CA GLY A 522 27.51 3.54 -20.58
C GLY A 522 28.13 4.93 -20.52
N THR A 523 29.41 4.97 -20.17
CA THR A 523 30.18 6.21 -20.11
C THR A 523 31.02 6.40 -21.37
N VAL A 524 31.01 7.60 -21.96
CA VAL A 524 31.81 7.93 -23.14
C VAL A 524 33.29 7.82 -22.80
N GLY A 525 34.02 7.03 -23.60
CA GLY A 525 35.44 6.76 -23.41
C GLY A 525 35.75 5.56 -22.50
N ALA A 526 34.74 4.96 -21.88
CA ALA A 526 34.84 3.70 -21.15
C ALA A 526 34.03 2.59 -21.82
N ASP A 527 32.72 2.77 -21.90
CA ASP A 527 31.76 1.76 -22.40
C ASP A 527 31.18 2.15 -23.76
N VAL A 528 31.17 3.46 -24.06
CA VAL A 528 30.64 4.04 -25.31
C VAL A 528 31.74 4.76 -26.08
N LEU A 529 31.83 4.51 -27.38
CA LEU A 529 32.80 5.14 -28.27
C LEU A 529 32.11 6.05 -29.29
N ILE A 530 32.64 7.27 -29.47
CA ILE A 530 32.25 8.15 -30.58
C ILE A 530 33.05 7.74 -31.81
N ALA A 531 32.42 7.00 -32.72
CA ALA A 531 33.07 6.49 -33.93
C ALA A 531 33.09 7.54 -35.07
N ALA A 532 32.04 8.36 -35.13
CA ALA A 532 31.89 9.49 -36.05
C ALA A 532 31.01 10.57 -35.38
N PRO A 533 30.91 11.80 -35.94
CA PRO A 533 30.11 12.87 -35.34
C PRO A 533 28.65 12.50 -35.07
N ASP A 534 28.10 11.52 -35.79
CA ASP A 534 26.73 11.01 -35.72
C ASP A 534 26.68 9.52 -35.35
N GLN A 535 27.80 8.92 -34.93
CA GLN A 535 27.86 7.48 -34.63
C GLN A 535 28.42 7.17 -33.25
N LEU A 536 27.63 6.44 -32.47
CA LEU A 536 28.01 5.93 -31.15
C LEU A 536 28.03 4.39 -31.15
N VAL A 537 29.04 3.80 -30.52
CA VAL A 537 29.19 2.35 -30.38
C VAL A 537 29.03 1.98 -28.91
N PHE A 538 28.07 1.12 -28.60
CA PHE A 538 27.78 0.64 -27.25
C PHE A 538 28.26 -0.81 -27.09
N ALA A 539 29.23 -1.06 -26.21
CA ALA A 539 29.65 -2.43 -25.95
C ALA A 539 28.51 -3.27 -25.32
N GLY A 540 28.26 -4.48 -25.83
CA GLY A 540 27.56 -5.52 -25.06
C GLY A 540 26.12 -5.91 -25.47
N ARG A 541 25.56 -5.41 -26.57
CA ARG A 541 24.27 -5.90 -27.12
C ARG A 541 24.13 -5.60 -28.61
N SER A 542 23.50 -6.49 -29.38
CA SER A 542 23.09 -6.16 -30.75
C SER A 542 21.82 -5.31 -30.74
N LEU A 543 21.84 -4.26 -31.56
CA LEU A 543 20.79 -3.29 -31.81
C LEU A 543 20.01 -3.61 -33.10
N ASP A 544 20.32 -4.75 -33.73
CA ASP A 544 19.70 -5.17 -34.98
C ASP A 544 18.18 -5.35 -34.82
N GLY A 545 17.41 -4.69 -35.69
CA GLY A 545 15.95 -4.82 -35.74
C GLY A 545 15.19 -4.01 -34.68
N LEU A 546 15.86 -3.15 -33.93
CA LEU A 546 15.22 -2.17 -33.04
C LEU A 546 14.91 -0.89 -33.81
N GLU A 547 13.70 -0.36 -33.62
CA GLU A 547 13.21 0.87 -34.24
C GLU A 547 12.77 1.87 -33.18
N GLY A 548 12.67 3.16 -33.53
CA GLY A 548 12.20 4.21 -32.61
C GLY A 548 13.18 4.55 -31.48
N LEU A 549 14.44 4.16 -31.61
CA LEU A 549 15.47 4.38 -30.61
C LEU A 549 15.79 5.87 -30.44
N ARG A 550 16.18 6.24 -29.21
CA ARG A 550 16.72 7.57 -28.90
C ARG A 550 17.97 7.44 -28.04
N VAL A 551 18.90 8.37 -28.21
CA VAL A 551 20.07 8.54 -27.37
C VAL A 551 19.89 9.78 -26.51
N ARG A 552 20.00 9.60 -25.20
CA ARG A 552 20.06 10.69 -24.22
C ARG A 552 21.46 10.76 -23.65
N VAL A 553 22.08 11.93 -23.76
CA VAL A 553 23.41 12.19 -23.19
C VAL A 553 23.24 13.13 -22.01
N VAL A 554 23.86 12.78 -20.90
CA VAL A 554 23.88 13.61 -19.69
C VAL A 554 25.32 13.80 -19.22
N ARG A 555 25.56 14.94 -18.58
CA ARG A 555 26.87 15.33 -18.09
C ARG A 555 26.86 15.41 -16.57
N PRO A 556 27.72 14.64 -15.88
CA PRO A 556 27.94 14.81 -14.46
C PRO A 556 28.42 16.24 -14.16
N THR A 557 27.72 16.93 -13.27
CA THR A 557 28.07 18.32 -12.88
C THR A 557 29.21 18.36 -11.86
N GLY A 558 29.44 17.24 -11.15
CA GLY A 558 30.29 17.17 -9.96
C GLY A 558 29.59 17.64 -8.69
N GLU A 559 28.34 18.10 -8.78
CA GLU A 559 27.50 18.49 -7.65
C GLU A 559 26.58 17.34 -7.22
N TRP A 560 26.14 17.41 -5.97
CA TRP A 560 25.24 16.46 -5.34
C TRP A 560 24.01 17.20 -4.82
N ASP A 561 22.84 16.56 -4.95
CA ASP A 561 21.59 17.12 -4.46
C ASP A 561 21.53 17.06 -2.92
N ASP A 562 21.26 18.21 -2.31
CA ASP A 562 21.10 18.36 -0.86
C ASP A 562 19.62 18.29 -0.46
N TYR A 563 19.03 17.10 -0.61
CA TYR A 563 17.63 16.88 -0.25
C TYR A 563 17.47 16.61 1.26
N ALA A 564 16.40 17.11 1.86
CA ALA A 564 16.08 16.86 3.26
C ALA A 564 14.58 16.63 3.44
N GLY A 565 14.22 15.95 4.54
CA GLY A 565 12.84 15.57 4.79
C GLY A 565 12.69 14.87 6.14
N PRO A 566 11.77 15.33 7.01
CA PRO A 566 11.54 14.66 8.29
C PRO A 566 11.07 13.22 8.08
N GLY A 567 11.57 12.28 8.89
CA GLY A 567 11.01 10.93 8.99
C GLY A 567 11.35 9.94 7.87
N VAL A 568 12.03 10.35 6.80
CA VAL A 568 12.37 9.47 5.66
C VAL A 568 13.65 8.66 5.91
N GLY A 569 14.37 8.97 6.99
CA GLY A 569 15.50 8.18 7.50
C GLY A 569 16.84 8.89 7.37
N TRP A 570 17.92 8.11 7.48
CA TRP A 570 19.29 8.62 7.58
C TRP A 570 19.69 9.59 6.45
N PHE A 571 19.27 9.30 5.21
CA PHE A 571 19.63 10.08 4.02
C PHE A 571 19.03 11.49 4.02
N THR A 572 17.93 11.72 4.72
CA THR A 572 17.21 12.99 4.68
C THR A 572 17.52 13.87 5.88
N GLU A 573 18.43 13.44 6.76
CA GLU A 573 18.89 14.23 7.88
C GLU A 573 19.68 15.46 7.42
N VAL A 574 19.39 16.61 8.02
CA VAL A 574 20.11 17.88 7.80
C VAL A 574 21.57 17.83 8.23
N SER A 575 21.96 16.80 9.00
CA SER A 575 23.33 16.60 9.47
C SER A 575 24.25 15.98 8.41
N ARG A 576 23.67 15.38 7.35
CA ARG A 576 24.42 14.72 6.28
C ARG A 576 24.84 15.72 5.21
N THR A 577 26.05 15.54 4.70
CA THR A 577 26.55 16.25 3.52
C THR A 577 25.85 15.76 2.24
N PRO A 578 25.74 16.58 1.18
CA PRO A 578 25.14 16.15 -0.08
C PRO A 578 25.81 14.88 -0.68
N GLU A 579 27.12 14.74 -0.53
CA GLU A 579 27.88 13.56 -0.97
C GLU A 579 27.47 12.30 -0.18
N GLU A 580 27.30 12.41 1.14
CA GLU A 580 26.79 11.31 1.97
C GLU A 580 25.37 10.89 1.58
N LYS A 581 24.57 11.83 1.06
CA LYS A 581 23.21 11.58 0.57
C LYS A 581 23.17 10.87 -0.79
N ASN A 582 24.30 10.88 -1.49
CA ASN A 582 24.57 10.05 -2.66
C ASN A 582 23.52 10.18 -3.80
N LEU A 583 23.07 11.39 -4.10
CA LEU A 583 22.29 11.72 -5.30
C LEU A 583 23.04 12.72 -6.21
N PRO A 584 23.87 12.26 -7.16
CA PRO A 584 24.65 13.14 -8.01
C PRO A 584 23.73 13.86 -9.00
N ILE A 585 24.08 15.11 -9.35
CA ILE A 585 23.33 15.89 -10.32
C ILE A 585 23.97 15.72 -11.70
N GLU A 586 23.15 15.28 -12.65
CA GLU A 586 23.50 15.15 -14.06
C GLU A 586 22.62 16.12 -14.86
N ASP A 587 23.25 16.91 -15.73
CA ASP A 587 22.54 17.81 -16.63
C ASP A 587 22.35 17.15 -17.99
N LEU A 588 21.16 17.28 -18.54
CA LEU A 588 20.85 16.89 -19.91
C LEU A 588 21.73 17.68 -20.88
N VAL A 589 22.44 16.96 -21.76
CA VAL A 589 23.19 17.54 -22.88
C VAL A 589 22.34 17.50 -24.14
N GLU A 590 21.74 16.34 -24.45
CA GLU A 590 20.91 16.16 -25.63
C GLU A 590 19.97 14.94 -25.50
N ASP A 591 18.87 14.98 -26.25
CA ASP A 591 17.95 13.86 -26.47
C ASP A 591 17.68 13.77 -27.98
N VAL A 592 18.29 12.77 -28.64
CA VAL A 592 18.40 12.68 -30.09
C VAL A 592 17.80 11.38 -30.62
N ALA A 593 17.03 11.46 -31.70
CA ALA A 593 16.50 10.28 -32.38
C ALA A 593 17.62 9.52 -33.12
N VAL A 594 17.50 8.20 -33.14
CA VAL A 594 18.40 7.30 -33.87
C VAL A 594 17.80 7.03 -35.25
N GLU A 595 18.57 7.32 -36.30
CA GLU A 595 18.20 7.02 -37.69
C GLU A 595 18.27 5.50 -37.95
N SER A 596 19.31 4.84 -37.45
CA SER A 596 19.46 3.38 -37.56
C SER A 596 20.37 2.79 -36.49
N GLY A 597 20.08 1.55 -36.10
CA GLY A 597 20.96 0.71 -35.27
C GLY A 597 21.43 -0.52 -36.05
N ALA A 598 22.73 -0.82 -35.99
CA ALA A 598 23.31 -2.00 -36.62
C ALA A 598 24.45 -2.55 -35.78
N GLY A 599 24.39 -3.85 -35.45
CA GLY A 599 25.32 -4.45 -34.51
C GLY A 599 25.30 -3.70 -33.17
N ASP A 600 26.44 -3.17 -32.75
CA ASP A 600 26.60 -2.38 -31.53
C ASP A 600 26.59 -0.86 -31.77
N THR A 601 26.33 -0.43 -33.02
CA THR A 601 26.47 0.96 -33.44
C THR A 601 25.09 1.59 -33.70
N VAL A 602 24.89 2.81 -33.20
CA VAL A 602 23.76 3.68 -33.59
C VAL A 602 24.25 4.82 -34.47
N THR A 603 23.47 5.16 -35.50
CA THR A 603 23.62 6.37 -36.30
C THR A 603 22.48 7.32 -35.92
N LEU A 604 22.84 8.53 -35.49
CA LEU A 604 21.92 9.56 -35.01
C LEU A 604 21.40 10.42 -36.16
N GLU A 605 20.18 10.97 -36.04
CA GLU A 605 19.62 11.89 -37.05
C GLU A 605 20.40 13.22 -37.15
N GLN A 606 21.24 13.52 -36.16
CA GLN A 606 22.10 14.69 -36.11
C GLN A 606 23.40 14.38 -35.34
N GLY A 607 24.40 15.25 -35.46
CA GLY A 607 25.66 15.08 -34.73
C GLY A 607 25.47 15.15 -33.21
N THR A 608 26.25 14.36 -32.47
CA THR A 608 26.27 14.32 -31.01
C THR A 608 27.18 15.40 -30.42
N ASN A 609 26.77 15.95 -29.28
CA ASN A 609 27.57 16.83 -28.42
C ASN A 609 28.19 16.08 -27.23
N ALA A 610 28.20 14.75 -27.25
CA ALA A 610 28.79 13.93 -26.21
C ALA A 610 30.30 14.14 -26.10
N GLU A 611 30.80 14.19 -24.87
CA GLU A 611 32.21 14.34 -24.51
C GLU A 611 32.67 13.17 -23.63
N PRO A 612 33.98 12.84 -23.60
CA PRO A 612 34.50 11.82 -22.69
C PRO A 612 34.10 12.09 -21.22
N GLY A 613 33.53 11.09 -20.56
CA GLY A 613 32.99 11.19 -19.20
C GLY A 613 31.49 11.48 -19.12
N ASP A 614 30.84 11.85 -20.23
CA ASP A 614 29.38 11.91 -20.28
C ASP A 614 28.78 10.52 -20.16
N ARG A 615 27.58 10.44 -19.61
CA ARG A 615 26.78 9.21 -19.57
C ARG A 615 25.79 9.22 -20.71
N VAL A 616 25.63 8.05 -21.32
CA VAL A 616 24.77 7.87 -22.48
C VAL A 616 23.77 6.77 -22.17
N TYR A 617 22.50 7.07 -22.40
CA TYR A 617 21.39 6.13 -22.28
C TYR A 617 20.76 5.91 -23.66
N LEU A 618 20.69 4.66 -24.07
CA LEU A 618 19.90 4.23 -25.22
C LEU A 618 18.52 3.81 -24.73
N VAL A 619 17.47 4.37 -25.32
CA VAL A 619 16.07 4.14 -24.93
C VAL A 619 15.20 3.80 -26.13
N THR A 620 14.09 3.11 -25.89
CA THR A 620 13.16 2.66 -26.94
C THR A 620 11.85 3.44 -26.97
N GLY A 621 11.54 4.22 -25.92
CA GLY A 621 10.35 5.05 -25.87
C GLY A 621 10.22 5.93 -24.63
N GLU A 622 8.98 6.18 -24.22
CA GLU A 622 8.66 7.00 -23.04
C GLU A 622 8.78 6.24 -21.71
N ASP A 623 8.89 4.92 -21.76
CA ASP A 623 8.90 4.04 -20.58
C ASP A 623 10.27 4.05 -19.88
N GLU A 624 11.36 4.21 -20.63
CA GLU A 624 12.69 4.41 -20.05
C GLU A 624 12.88 5.89 -19.75
N TRP A 625 13.05 6.23 -18.46
CA TRP A 625 13.16 7.61 -18.03
C TRP A 625 14.60 8.09 -17.88
N ALA A 626 15.59 7.20 -17.86
CA ALA A 626 16.98 7.61 -17.67
C ALA A 626 17.39 8.64 -18.74
N GLY A 627 18.05 9.70 -18.28
CA GLY A 627 18.47 10.83 -19.08
C GLY A 627 17.35 11.79 -19.51
N ALA A 628 16.08 11.54 -19.21
CA ALA A 628 14.99 12.47 -19.58
C ALA A 628 15.04 13.74 -18.72
N ALA A 629 14.52 14.85 -19.25
CA ALA A 629 14.32 16.09 -18.48
C ALA A 629 13.32 15.86 -17.35
N GLY A 630 13.77 15.95 -16.10
CA GLY A 630 12.91 15.66 -14.96
C GLY A 630 13.62 15.50 -13.62
N ILE A 631 12.85 15.06 -12.63
CA ILE A 631 13.34 14.66 -11.31
C ILE A 631 12.65 13.36 -10.87
N LEU A 632 13.41 12.45 -10.28
CA LEU A 632 12.95 11.15 -9.78
C LEU A 632 13.05 11.12 -8.26
N PHE A 633 12.03 10.60 -7.58
CA PHE A 633 11.94 10.42 -6.14
C PHE A 633 11.75 8.93 -5.81
N ALA A 634 12.71 8.33 -5.11
CA ALA A 634 12.69 6.92 -4.75
C ALA A 634 13.68 6.58 -3.62
N LYS A 635 13.41 5.46 -2.92
CA LYS A 635 14.40 4.76 -2.08
C LYS A 635 15.14 3.77 -2.98
N ILE A 636 16.44 3.95 -3.15
CA ILE A 636 17.24 3.12 -4.06
C ILE A 636 18.01 2.10 -3.23
N LEU A 637 17.59 0.84 -3.30
CA LEU A 637 18.34 -0.28 -2.75
C LEU A 637 19.49 -0.68 -3.68
N VAL A 638 20.52 -1.30 -3.10
CA VAL A 638 21.72 -1.76 -3.81
C VAL A 638 22.06 -3.19 -3.40
N ASP A 639 22.47 -4.04 -4.35
CA ASP A 639 22.98 -5.39 -4.09
C ASP A 639 24.50 -5.43 -3.92
N ALA A 640 25.06 -6.62 -3.66
CA ALA A 640 26.48 -6.83 -3.41
C ALA A 640 27.39 -6.43 -4.59
N ASP A 641 26.86 -6.44 -5.82
CA ASP A 641 27.57 -6.06 -7.04
C ASP A 641 27.51 -4.54 -7.31
N GLY A 642 26.78 -3.80 -6.49
CA GLY A 642 26.57 -2.36 -6.66
C GLY A 642 25.41 -2.01 -7.59
N LEU A 643 24.60 -2.98 -8.02
CA LEU A 643 23.45 -2.74 -8.88
C LEU A 643 22.37 -2.00 -8.10
N ARG A 644 21.96 -0.84 -8.60
CA ARG A 644 20.94 0.02 -7.99
C ARG A 644 19.53 -0.34 -8.45
N GLY A 645 18.55 -0.12 -7.57
CA GLY A 645 17.13 -0.33 -7.88
C GLY A 645 16.72 -1.79 -7.91
N VAL A 646 17.36 -2.62 -7.08
CA VAL A 646 17.09 -4.05 -6.91
C VAL A 646 15.92 -4.29 -5.95
N PRO A 647 15.23 -5.45 -6.05
CA PRO A 647 14.25 -5.85 -5.05
C PRO A 647 14.87 -6.02 -3.66
N HIS A 648 14.09 -5.79 -2.61
CA HIS A 648 14.58 -5.79 -1.24
C HIS A 648 15.19 -7.12 -0.76
N TYR A 649 14.79 -8.26 -1.34
CA TYR A 649 15.39 -9.55 -0.99
C TYR A 649 16.86 -9.70 -1.41
N ARG A 650 17.32 -8.92 -2.40
CA ARG A 650 18.72 -8.88 -2.88
C ARG A 650 19.55 -7.75 -2.28
N ALA A 651 18.91 -6.89 -1.50
CA ALA A 651 19.57 -5.67 -1.04
C ALA A 651 20.58 -5.99 0.06
N VAL A 652 21.75 -5.36 -0.05
CA VAL A 652 22.77 -5.30 1.02
C VAL A 652 22.85 -3.93 1.67
N GLY A 653 22.18 -2.93 1.08
CA GLY A 653 22.07 -1.59 1.64
C GLY A 653 21.12 -0.68 0.88
N VAL A 654 21.16 0.60 1.25
CA VAL A 654 20.44 1.69 0.59
C VAL A 654 21.48 2.64 0.00
N ALA A 655 21.39 2.91 -1.30
CA ALA A 655 22.28 3.83 -2.01
C ALA A 655 21.88 5.29 -1.83
N SER A 656 20.58 5.59 -1.85
CA SER A 656 20.01 6.94 -1.68
C SER A 656 18.53 6.84 -1.32
N ASP A 657 17.96 7.86 -0.66
CA ASP A 657 16.51 7.93 -0.41
C ASP A 657 16.01 9.38 -0.45
N ASN A 658 15.64 9.84 -1.64
CA ASN A 658 15.14 11.19 -1.85
C ASN A 658 13.60 11.27 -1.95
N ARG A 659 12.88 10.28 -1.42
CA ARG A 659 11.41 10.31 -1.42
C ARG A 659 10.90 11.58 -0.73
N ILE A 660 9.77 12.10 -1.20
CA ILE A 660 9.26 13.38 -0.73
C ILE A 660 8.60 13.18 0.64
N ALA A 661 9.24 13.67 1.70
CA ALA A 661 8.67 13.64 3.06
C ALA A 661 7.31 14.37 3.13
N ALA A 662 6.48 14.01 4.11
CA ALA A 662 5.21 14.70 4.34
C ALA A 662 5.44 16.20 4.59
N GLY A 663 4.71 17.06 3.89
CA GLY A 663 4.85 18.52 3.94
C GLY A 663 6.10 19.08 3.24
N ALA A 664 6.95 18.23 2.65
CA ALA A 664 8.14 18.65 1.93
C ALA A 664 7.90 18.73 0.41
N GLY A 665 8.88 19.27 -0.30
CA GLY A 665 8.87 19.34 -1.75
C GLY A 665 10.26 19.57 -2.33
N ALA A 666 10.36 19.52 -3.65
CA ALA A 666 11.58 19.77 -4.39
C ALA A 666 11.28 20.58 -5.65
N THR A 667 12.27 21.37 -6.07
CA THR A 667 12.20 22.21 -7.26
C THR A 667 13.33 21.84 -8.21
N SER A 668 13.06 21.83 -9.51
CA SER A 668 14.06 21.61 -10.55
C SER A 668 13.81 22.54 -11.74
N THR A 669 14.90 22.88 -12.45
CA THR A 669 14.88 23.78 -13.59
C THR A 669 15.35 23.03 -14.83
N HIS A 670 14.66 23.27 -15.94
CA HIS A 670 14.85 22.61 -17.24
C HIS A 670 14.83 23.65 -18.35
N LEU A 671 15.63 23.43 -19.39
CA LEU A 671 15.84 24.39 -20.46
C LEU A 671 15.31 23.86 -21.79
N PHE A 672 14.53 24.68 -22.49
CA PHE A 672 14.03 24.41 -23.83
C PHE A 672 14.43 25.56 -24.78
N PRO A 673 14.49 25.30 -26.09
CA PRO A 673 14.55 26.37 -27.09
C PRO A 673 13.45 27.42 -26.87
N ALA A 674 13.80 28.70 -26.84
CA ALA A 674 12.80 29.76 -26.75
C ALA A 674 12.03 29.90 -28.07
N PRO A 675 10.71 30.17 -28.03
CA PRO A 675 9.94 30.45 -29.24
C PRO A 675 10.40 31.76 -29.90
N LEU A 676 10.41 31.78 -31.22
CA LEU A 676 10.56 32.99 -32.02
C LEU A 676 9.23 33.77 -32.07
N ALA A 677 9.30 35.00 -32.61
CA ALA A 677 8.11 35.84 -32.75
C ALA A 677 7.04 35.15 -33.63
N GLY A 678 5.85 34.96 -33.08
CA GLY A 678 4.72 34.27 -33.70
C GLY A 678 4.65 32.76 -33.42
N GLU A 679 5.63 32.19 -32.73
CA GLU A 679 5.64 30.78 -32.30
C GLU A 679 5.09 30.66 -30.86
N THR A 680 4.53 29.49 -30.54
CA THR A 680 4.03 29.15 -29.21
C THR A 680 4.76 27.92 -28.68
N LEU A 681 5.49 28.11 -27.59
CA LEU A 681 6.07 27.01 -26.82
C LEU A 681 5.07 26.58 -25.74
N GLU A 682 4.74 25.29 -25.67
CA GLU A 682 4.00 24.69 -24.57
C GLU A 682 4.88 23.65 -23.86
N VAL A 683 5.19 23.90 -22.58
CA VAL A 683 5.89 22.95 -21.72
C VAL A 683 4.88 22.25 -20.82
N THR A 684 5.00 20.93 -20.70
CA THR A 684 4.14 20.08 -19.89
C THR A 684 4.98 19.32 -18.87
N ALA A 685 4.58 19.36 -17.60
CA ALA A 685 5.10 18.53 -16.53
C ALA A 685 4.08 17.45 -16.17
N ARG A 686 4.49 16.18 -16.24
CA ARG A 686 3.69 15.01 -15.83
C ARG A 686 4.28 14.41 -14.55
N LEU A 687 3.49 14.34 -13.48
CA LEU A 687 3.83 13.57 -12.29
C LEU A 687 3.36 12.13 -12.48
N VAL A 688 4.29 11.19 -12.47
CA VAL A 688 4.03 9.78 -12.79
C VAL A 688 4.48 8.90 -11.63
N TYR A 689 3.61 8.00 -11.18
CA TYR A 689 3.91 6.96 -10.21
C TYR A 689 4.14 5.63 -10.91
N ARG A 690 5.25 4.99 -10.60
CA ARG A 690 5.66 3.69 -11.12
C ARG A 690 5.84 2.71 -9.97
N ARG A 691 5.31 1.50 -10.15
CA ARG A 691 5.24 0.48 -9.10
C ARG A 691 6.50 -0.34 -8.93
N ALA A 692 7.29 -0.48 -9.99
CA ALA A 692 8.55 -1.21 -9.98
C ALA A 692 9.54 -0.54 -10.94
N THR A 693 10.83 -0.61 -10.63
CA THR A 693 11.86 -0.10 -11.55
C THR A 693 11.72 -0.77 -12.90
N GLU A 694 12.01 -0.03 -13.97
CA GLU A 694 11.86 -0.53 -15.33
C GLU A 694 12.65 -1.82 -15.56
N ARG A 695 13.89 -1.87 -15.04
CA ARG A 695 14.75 -3.05 -15.09
C ARG A 695 14.12 -4.29 -14.47
N VAL A 696 13.47 -4.15 -13.31
CA VAL A 696 12.78 -5.26 -12.63
C VAL A 696 11.52 -5.64 -13.39
N ALA A 697 10.72 -4.68 -13.85
CA ALA A 697 9.53 -4.97 -14.63
C ALA A 697 9.87 -5.73 -15.93
N ARG A 698 10.90 -5.29 -16.66
CA ARG A 698 11.40 -5.97 -17.86
C ARG A 698 11.86 -7.39 -17.57
N ALA A 699 12.58 -7.59 -16.47
CA ALA A 699 13.12 -8.89 -16.08
C ALA A 699 12.02 -9.96 -15.86
N TYR A 700 10.85 -9.54 -15.37
CA TYR A 700 9.72 -10.42 -15.11
C TYR A 700 8.61 -10.32 -16.18
N GLY A 701 8.81 -9.51 -17.23
CA GLY A 701 7.80 -9.26 -18.25
C GLY A 701 6.55 -8.52 -17.73
N TRP A 702 6.68 -7.76 -16.64
CA TRP A 702 5.57 -6.99 -16.09
C TRP A 702 5.30 -5.73 -16.92
N PRO A 703 4.02 -5.36 -17.09
CA PRO A 703 3.71 -4.00 -17.49
C PRO A 703 4.16 -3.02 -16.40
N LEU A 704 4.65 -1.86 -16.80
CA LEU A 704 5.06 -0.82 -15.86
C LEU A 704 3.86 -0.27 -15.09
N ASP A 705 2.70 -0.19 -15.76
CA ASP A 705 1.43 0.33 -15.23
C ASP A 705 1.60 1.71 -14.61
N ASP A 706 2.30 2.59 -15.32
CA ASP A 706 2.55 3.96 -14.88
C ASP A 706 1.24 4.73 -14.69
N LEU A 707 1.08 5.33 -13.51
CA LEU A 707 -0.08 6.15 -13.17
C LEU A 707 0.29 7.63 -13.28
N VAL A 708 -0.32 8.34 -14.23
CA VAL A 708 -0.21 9.80 -14.30
C VAL A 708 -1.07 10.40 -13.18
N LEU A 709 -0.41 10.89 -12.14
CA LEU A 709 -1.06 11.48 -10.96
C LEU A 709 -1.51 12.92 -11.22
N SER A 710 -0.74 13.67 -12.00
CA SER A 710 -1.05 15.06 -12.35
C SER A 710 -0.37 15.47 -13.65
N THR A 711 -0.98 16.39 -14.38
CA THR A 711 -0.41 17.01 -15.58
C THR A 711 -0.63 18.51 -15.52
N VAL A 712 0.44 19.29 -15.67
CA VAL A 712 0.39 20.75 -15.68
C VAL A 712 1.14 21.28 -16.89
N SER A 713 0.49 22.12 -17.69
CA SER A 713 1.10 22.75 -18.87
C SER A 713 1.15 24.27 -18.74
N ARG A 714 2.17 24.88 -19.37
CA ARG A 714 2.37 26.32 -19.44
C ARG A 714 2.80 26.71 -20.84
N ARG A 715 2.28 27.85 -21.29
CA ARG A 715 2.60 28.43 -22.60
C ARG A 715 3.49 29.64 -22.45
N LEU A 716 4.44 29.75 -23.36
CA LEU A 716 5.23 30.94 -23.62
C LEU A 716 4.99 31.33 -25.08
N GLU A 717 4.39 32.51 -25.28
CA GLU A 717 4.11 33.08 -26.59
C GLU A 717 5.00 34.31 -26.80
N ARG A 718 5.39 34.57 -28.05
CA ARG A 718 6.29 35.68 -28.37
C ARG A 718 5.87 36.54 -29.54
#